data_AF-A0A7G9YI68-F1
#
_entry.id   AF-A0A7G9YI68-F1
#
_cell.length_a   1.000
_cell.length_b   1.000
_cell.length_c   1.000
_cell.angle_alpha   90.00
_cell.angle_beta   90.00
_cell.angle_gamma   90.00
#
_symmetry.space_group_name_H-M   'P 1'
#
loop_
_entity.id
_entity.type
_entity.pdbx_description
1 polymer ?
#
loop_
_entity_poly.entity_id
_entity_poly.type
_entity_poly.pdbx_seq_one_letter_code
_entity_poly.pdbx_strand_id
1 'polypeptide(L)'
;MHSSDSNLLFHNNLVNNGPNAYDSNPASNDWYHPVLLEGNYWSDYPGIDNGSGTEKHDIVGDGVGDTNIPHPGANYDYYPFANESGWTLPKLNIIHTHTDKIAYGFNKTATISCIVQNDTEVNISVDNINMKIMKPDGSTEWITPFEGLVGNYDGVFTNTSLFGMYDVTVYAYDSEYRTDIATLSFDVLPDHDIAVTSIDAPGSTEANSKIIVNVTISNTGLNNESNITVDFIVDGISQSTTTIPALKTRSYMNVCFQWTAPSVDGRRSMVICAKPVVNETVEWNNKLNKIITIGDIWVPDNYPTIQQAVDNAAAGDTIIVRDGTYTENVGVNKSLAILAENMSALTIVQAANPDDAIFEVIADYMNISGFTVTGTDKAGFYLHGADCCNISDNNVSNNGKGIYLHSSSNCTLMNNNASSNSGTGSYKRDGYGYGIYLDRSSNCTLMGNIANSNSGTGFYNYDGYGYGIYLNSSSNCMLMNNTANSTNGSGGEGHDPYEFFGGDGYGYGIYLNSSSNCMLTGNIAYSNSGIGGRGENADEWNEWGGGSGGDGYGYGIYLQHSSNGILTNNTANSISNGGRGGRGQYGGIGGAGGNSYSYGIYMNYSSNCILTSNIANSTRGRGGGGGFGIHDADGGDGGDGYSYGIHLYSSSNCMLTSNTVNSTSGGGGRGGSGGSGSGGSDGYGYGHGIYMWSSSNHNTLHHNNFIANTRNAYDSCTNQWNSTTAGNYWDDYLGTDSDGDGIGNDPYPIMGGGGSVDNFPLMHPWTDTPPQNGDLNGDDRITPTDAAIALQLAATGAQNPAADVNGDGRITALMIVRAAASSRDDGVE
;
A
#
# COMPACT_ATOMS: atom_id res chain seq x y z
N MET A 1 4.30 7.40 33.47
CA MET A 1 4.35 7.52 32.01
C MET A 1 3.63 8.79 31.61
N HIS A 2 4.22 9.57 30.71
CA HIS A 2 3.66 10.84 30.27
C HIS A 2 3.83 10.95 28.75
N SER A 3 2.71 10.99 28.03
CA SER A 3 2.68 10.98 26.55
C SER A 3 3.46 9.81 25.93
N SER A 4 3.42 8.64 26.55
CA SER A 4 4.09 7.42 26.08
C SER A 4 3.02 6.43 25.62
N ASP A 5 3.26 5.76 24.49
CA ASP A 5 2.31 4.86 23.83
C ASP A 5 2.99 3.50 23.52
N SER A 6 2.19 2.43 23.43
CA SER A 6 2.60 1.06 23.06
C SER A 6 3.60 0.39 24.02
N ASN A 7 3.45 0.61 25.33
CA ASN A 7 4.28 -0.03 26.36
C ASN A 7 3.54 -1.19 27.03
N LEU A 8 4.28 -2.22 27.42
CA LEU A 8 3.79 -3.41 28.13
C LEU A 8 4.42 -3.48 29.54
N LEU A 9 3.60 -3.43 30.58
CA LEU A 9 4.02 -3.34 31.99
C LEU A 9 3.35 -4.44 32.82
N PHE A 10 4.10 -5.48 33.18
CA PHE A 10 3.64 -6.59 34.02
C PHE A 10 4.81 -7.13 34.86
N HIS A 11 4.51 -7.90 35.92
CA HIS A 11 5.49 -8.46 36.89
C HIS A 11 6.30 -7.42 37.67
N ASN A 12 5.67 -6.30 38.03
CA ASN A 12 6.27 -5.27 38.88
C ASN A 12 5.64 -5.26 40.28
N ASN A 13 6.45 -4.98 41.30
CA ASN A 13 5.99 -4.75 42.68
C ASN A 13 5.86 -3.24 42.89
N LEU A 14 4.64 -2.70 42.82
CA LEU A 14 4.37 -1.29 43.08
C LEU A 14 4.04 -1.10 44.57
N VAL A 15 5.09 -0.88 45.35
CA VAL A 15 5.05 -0.94 46.82
C VAL A 15 5.21 0.43 47.46
N ASN A 16 4.21 0.87 48.24
CA ASN A 16 4.24 2.04 49.13
C ASN A 16 4.62 3.37 48.45
N ASN A 17 4.22 3.60 47.21
CA ASN A 17 4.40 4.90 46.55
C ASN A 17 3.20 5.82 46.86
N GLY A 18 3.35 7.13 46.59
CA GLY A 18 2.29 8.13 46.80
C GLY A 18 1.03 7.81 45.96
N PRO A 19 1.07 8.02 44.63
CA PRO A 19 0.35 7.21 43.67
C PRO A 19 1.24 6.03 43.23
N ASN A 20 0.71 4.80 43.24
CA ASN A 20 1.50 3.63 42.82
C ASN A 20 1.89 3.68 41.34
N ALA A 21 1.07 4.29 40.48
CA ALA A 21 1.43 4.58 39.10
C ALA A 21 0.77 5.87 38.61
N TYR A 22 1.38 6.48 37.59
CA TYR A 22 0.76 7.57 36.82
C TYR A 22 0.96 7.25 35.35
N ASP A 23 -0.11 7.23 34.56
CA ASP A 23 -0.04 7.17 33.11
C ASP A 23 -1.12 8.07 32.48
N SER A 24 -0.64 8.98 31.62
CA SER A 24 -1.44 10.02 30.98
C SER A 24 -2.16 9.54 29.70
N ASN A 25 -1.87 8.34 29.19
CA ASN A 25 -2.55 7.74 28.04
C ASN A 25 -2.79 6.21 28.23
N PRO A 26 -3.66 5.83 29.18
CA PRO A 26 -3.85 4.43 29.54
C PRO A 26 -4.49 3.55 28.46
N ALA A 27 -5.17 4.15 27.48
CA ALA A 27 -5.73 3.39 26.37
C ALA A 27 -4.66 2.89 25.38
N SER A 28 -3.43 3.40 25.49
CA SER A 28 -2.32 3.05 24.58
C SER A 28 -1.23 2.22 25.25
N ASN A 29 -1.33 1.90 26.54
CA ASN A 29 -0.32 1.11 27.26
C ASN A 29 -1.00 -0.05 27.99
N ASP A 30 -0.41 -1.23 27.92
CA ASP A 30 -0.93 -2.44 28.54
C ASP A 30 -0.25 -2.64 29.91
N TRP A 31 -1.03 -2.60 30.99
CA TRP A 31 -0.53 -2.83 32.37
C TRP A 31 -0.69 -4.29 32.83
N TYR A 32 -0.86 -5.18 31.87
CA TYR A 32 -0.90 -6.62 32.04
C TYR A 32 -0.49 -7.27 30.72
N HIS A 33 -0.05 -8.52 30.77
CA HIS A 33 0.31 -9.25 29.56
C HIS A 33 -0.94 -9.86 28.89
N PRO A 34 -1.29 -9.49 27.64
CA PRO A 34 -2.54 -9.92 27.00
C PRO A 34 -2.58 -11.41 26.66
N VAL A 35 -1.43 -12.07 26.52
CA VAL A 35 -1.34 -13.54 26.34
C VAL A 35 -1.22 -14.31 27.66
N LEU A 36 -0.32 -13.91 28.56
CA LEU A 36 -0.14 -14.62 29.85
C LEU A 36 -1.29 -14.36 30.81
N LEU A 37 -2.05 -13.28 30.60
CA LEU A 37 -3.10 -12.82 31.50
C LEU A 37 -2.55 -12.61 32.92
N GLU A 38 -1.40 -11.93 33.01
CA GLU A 38 -0.69 -11.66 34.26
C GLU A 38 -0.34 -10.18 34.35
N GLY A 39 -0.57 -9.59 35.51
CA GLY A 39 -0.40 -8.16 35.76
C GLY A 39 0.75 -7.82 36.68
N ASN A 40 0.54 -6.86 37.56
CA ASN A 40 1.48 -6.36 38.54
C ASN A 40 0.93 -6.57 39.96
N TYR A 41 1.82 -6.51 40.95
CA TYR A 41 1.42 -6.43 42.35
C TYR A 41 1.32 -4.97 42.78
N TRP A 42 0.22 -4.63 43.45
CA TRP A 42 -0.07 -3.29 43.92
C TRP A 42 -0.26 -3.33 45.43
N SER A 43 0.61 -2.65 46.18
CA SER A 43 0.54 -2.62 47.66
C SER A 43 -0.75 -2.01 48.22
N ASP A 44 -1.48 -1.25 47.40
CA ASP A 44 -2.78 -0.65 47.72
C ASP A 44 -3.97 -1.44 47.15
N TYR A 45 -3.73 -2.59 46.50
CA TYR A 45 -4.78 -3.51 46.06
C TYR A 45 -5.18 -4.45 47.20
N PRO A 46 -6.42 -4.37 47.72
CA PRO A 46 -6.89 -5.19 48.84
C PRO A 46 -7.53 -6.51 48.36
N GLY A 47 -7.38 -6.85 47.08
CA GLY A 47 -8.15 -7.92 46.48
C GLY A 47 -7.81 -9.30 47.01
N ILE A 48 -8.82 -10.16 46.97
CA ILE A 48 -8.71 -11.56 47.37
C ILE A 48 -8.80 -12.45 46.13
N ASP A 49 -8.09 -13.56 46.21
CA ASP A 49 -8.07 -14.63 45.22
C ASP A 49 -8.83 -15.81 45.83
N ASN A 50 -10.13 -15.87 45.56
CA ASN A 50 -11.11 -16.78 46.15
C ASN A 50 -12.04 -17.44 45.11
N GLY A 51 -11.70 -17.36 43.83
CA GLY A 51 -12.43 -17.88 42.67
C GLY A 51 -13.80 -17.26 42.44
N SER A 52 -14.04 -16.03 42.89
CA SER A 52 -15.35 -15.38 42.76
C SER A 52 -15.54 -14.53 41.50
N GLY A 53 -14.50 -14.40 40.66
CA GLY A 53 -14.54 -13.63 39.43
C GLY A 53 -15.02 -14.45 38.23
N THR A 54 -14.57 -14.06 37.04
CA THR A 54 -14.92 -14.68 35.75
C THR A 54 -13.67 -14.90 34.92
N GLU A 55 -13.64 -15.99 34.13
CA GLU A 55 -12.48 -16.35 33.30
C GLU A 55 -11.25 -16.64 34.17
N LYS A 56 -10.06 -16.07 33.91
CA LYS A 56 -8.90 -16.35 34.76
C LYS A 56 -9.11 -15.92 36.23
N HIS A 57 -10.04 -14.99 36.50
CA HIS A 57 -10.45 -14.59 37.84
C HIS A 57 -11.45 -15.54 38.53
N ASP A 58 -11.85 -16.64 37.91
CA ASP A 58 -12.74 -17.63 38.55
C ASP A 58 -11.97 -18.78 39.22
N ILE A 59 -10.64 -18.70 39.22
CA ILE A 59 -9.76 -19.76 39.68
C ILE A 59 -9.26 -19.43 41.08
N VAL A 60 -9.83 -20.09 42.08
CA VAL A 60 -9.39 -19.96 43.47
C VAL A 60 -7.88 -20.23 43.57
N GLY A 61 -7.14 -19.28 44.13
CA GLY A 61 -5.75 -19.38 44.56
C GLY A 61 -4.70 -19.41 43.43
N ASP A 62 -5.00 -18.86 42.26
CA ASP A 62 -4.03 -18.74 41.16
C ASP A 62 -2.97 -17.63 41.34
N GLY A 63 -3.08 -16.87 42.42
CA GLY A 63 -2.27 -15.71 42.77
C GLY A 63 -2.77 -14.40 42.16
N VAL A 64 -3.76 -14.42 41.26
CA VAL A 64 -4.42 -13.27 40.66
C VAL A 64 -5.67 -12.93 41.47
N GLY A 65 -5.89 -11.66 41.77
CA GLY A 65 -7.04 -11.26 42.55
C GLY A 65 -8.34 -11.23 41.73
N ASP A 66 -9.45 -11.59 42.37
CA ASP A 66 -10.76 -11.74 41.72
C ASP A 66 -11.69 -10.54 41.92
N THR A 67 -11.15 -9.45 42.48
CA THR A 67 -11.92 -8.28 42.92
C THR A 67 -11.32 -6.98 42.37
N ASN A 68 -12.06 -5.87 42.48
CA ASN A 68 -11.76 -4.50 42.00
C ASN A 68 -10.32 -4.22 41.52
N ILE A 69 -10.14 -4.16 40.20
CA ILE A 69 -8.89 -3.79 39.50
C ILE A 69 -8.26 -2.50 40.08
N PRO A 70 -6.93 -2.47 40.34
CA PRO A 70 -6.27 -1.37 41.04
C PRO A 70 -6.14 -0.06 40.24
N HIS A 71 -5.80 1.01 40.97
CA HIS A 71 -5.73 2.40 40.50
C HIS A 71 -4.68 2.61 39.37
N PRO A 72 -4.75 3.71 38.58
CA PRO A 72 -5.66 4.87 38.74
C PRO A 72 -7.07 4.69 38.16
N GLY A 73 -7.46 3.52 37.65
CA GLY A 73 -8.83 3.25 37.19
C GLY A 73 -9.16 1.76 37.05
N ALA A 74 -10.45 1.41 37.05
CA ALA A 74 -10.95 0.03 37.15
C ALA A 74 -10.62 -0.92 35.96
N ASN A 75 -9.81 -0.50 34.99
CA ASN A 75 -9.42 -1.26 33.79
C ASN A 75 -7.93 -1.11 33.46
N TYR A 76 -7.09 -0.73 34.43
CA TYR A 76 -5.66 -0.54 34.18
C TYR A 76 -4.94 -1.87 34.08
N ASP A 77 -4.92 -2.60 35.18
CA ASP A 77 -4.28 -3.90 35.29
C ASP A 77 -5.36 -4.96 35.42
N TYR A 78 -5.64 -5.68 34.33
CA TYR A 78 -6.69 -6.68 34.32
C TYR A 78 -6.36 -7.90 35.16
N TYR A 79 -5.09 -8.17 35.52
CA TYR A 79 -4.69 -9.39 36.24
C TYR A 79 -3.79 -9.08 37.43
N PRO A 80 -4.27 -8.29 38.42
CA PRO A 80 -3.46 -7.84 39.54
C PRO A 80 -3.13 -9.01 40.48
N PHE A 81 -1.87 -9.11 40.91
CA PHE A 81 -1.47 -10.16 41.85
C PHE A 81 -1.98 -9.85 43.27
N ALA A 82 -2.50 -10.86 43.96
CA ALA A 82 -2.97 -10.75 45.35
C ALA A 82 -1.82 -10.65 46.37
N ASN A 83 -0.62 -11.14 46.00
CA ASN A 83 0.56 -11.16 46.87
C ASN A 83 1.80 -10.59 46.17
N GLU A 84 2.70 -9.98 46.95
CA GLU A 84 3.97 -9.43 46.45
C GLU A 84 4.79 -10.53 45.78
N SER A 85 5.30 -10.26 44.57
CA SER A 85 6.03 -11.23 43.75
C SER A 85 5.25 -12.53 43.44
N GLY A 86 3.91 -12.49 43.38
CA GLY A 86 3.07 -13.65 43.03
C GLY A 86 3.47 -14.33 41.71
N TRP A 87 4.13 -13.61 40.81
CA TRP A 87 4.76 -14.17 39.61
C TRP A 87 6.05 -14.98 39.87
N THR A 88 6.35 -15.40 41.08
CA THR A 88 7.54 -16.21 41.38
C THR A 88 7.23 -17.63 41.86
N LEU A 89 5.95 -17.97 42.03
CA LEU A 89 5.53 -19.33 42.37
C LEU A 89 5.87 -20.33 41.24
N PRO A 90 6.32 -21.56 41.59
CA PRO A 90 6.47 -22.65 40.64
C PRO A 90 5.11 -23.02 40.02
N LYS A 91 5.10 -23.55 38.81
CA LYS A 91 3.84 -23.81 38.05
C LYS A 91 3.34 -25.23 38.23
N LEU A 92 2.01 -25.40 38.26
CA LEU A 92 1.38 -26.66 37.93
C LEU A 92 1.43 -26.90 36.42
N ASN A 93 1.41 -28.17 36.03
CA ASN A 93 1.22 -28.61 34.66
C ASN A 93 0.17 -29.71 34.65
N ILE A 94 -1.01 -29.43 34.09
CA ILE A 94 -2.00 -30.43 33.74
C ILE A 94 -1.58 -31.04 32.42
N ILE A 95 -1.25 -32.32 32.45
CA ILE A 95 -0.81 -33.09 31.30
C ILE A 95 -1.68 -34.33 31.13
N HIS A 96 -1.55 -34.97 29.97
CA HIS A 96 -2.28 -36.20 29.64
C HIS A 96 -3.79 -36.09 29.85
N THR A 97 -4.35 -34.93 29.57
CA THR A 97 -5.80 -34.72 29.58
C THR A 97 -6.43 -35.48 28.41
N HIS A 98 -7.31 -36.44 28.70
CA HIS A 98 -7.93 -37.29 27.70
C HIS A 98 -9.27 -37.85 28.18
N THR A 99 -10.00 -38.46 27.28
CA THR A 99 -11.18 -39.28 27.58
C THR A 99 -10.91 -40.76 27.35
N ASP A 100 -11.71 -41.64 27.94
CA ASP A 100 -11.61 -43.10 27.69
C ASP A 100 -11.92 -43.47 26.23
N LYS A 101 -12.67 -42.62 25.52
CA LYS A 101 -12.97 -42.75 24.09
C LYS A 101 -12.95 -41.41 23.40
N ILE A 102 -12.47 -41.43 22.17
CA ILE A 102 -12.48 -40.28 21.25
C ILE A 102 -13.89 -39.90 20.72
N ALA A 103 -14.91 -40.70 21.02
CA ALA A 103 -16.31 -40.44 20.71
C ALA A 103 -17.25 -41.33 21.54
N TYR A 104 -18.46 -40.84 21.74
CA TYR A 104 -19.51 -41.53 22.46
C TYR A 104 -20.78 -41.63 21.62
N GLY A 105 -21.53 -42.71 21.82
CA GLY A 105 -22.89 -42.80 21.32
C GLY A 105 -23.83 -41.97 22.18
N PHE A 106 -25.03 -41.76 21.69
CA PHE A 106 -26.09 -41.07 22.43
C PHE A 106 -26.34 -41.71 23.80
N ASN A 107 -26.43 -40.88 24.85
CA ASN A 107 -26.66 -41.29 26.25
C ASN A 107 -25.65 -42.33 26.80
N LYS A 108 -24.38 -42.20 26.45
CA LYS A 108 -23.27 -43.00 27.01
C LYS A 108 -22.45 -42.20 28.03
N THR A 109 -21.84 -42.91 28.97
CA THR A 109 -20.94 -42.32 29.97
C THR A 109 -19.55 -42.09 29.38
N ALA A 110 -18.98 -40.90 29.64
CA ALA A 110 -17.61 -40.53 29.35
C ALA A 110 -16.79 -40.45 30.63
N THR A 111 -15.57 -40.99 30.60
CA THR A 111 -14.58 -40.82 31.66
C THR A 111 -13.52 -39.85 31.17
N ILE A 112 -13.24 -38.82 31.95
CA ILE A 112 -12.28 -37.76 31.65
C ILE A 112 -11.14 -37.87 32.64
N SER A 113 -9.91 -37.95 32.16
CA SER A 113 -8.72 -38.23 32.97
C SER A 113 -7.65 -37.17 32.70
N CYS A 114 -6.89 -36.80 33.72
CA CYS A 114 -5.72 -35.93 33.60
C CYS A 114 -4.66 -36.23 34.66
N ILE A 115 -3.44 -35.75 34.45
CA ILE A 115 -2.34 -35.83 35.41
C ILE A 115 -1.88 -34.42 35.75
N VAL A 116 -1.68 -34.13 37.04
CA VAL A 116 -1.13 -32.86 37.50
C VAL A 116 0.29 -33.07 38.01
N GLN A 117 1.21 -32.28 37.49
CA GLN A 117 2.62 -32.27 37.86
C GLN A 117 3.06 -30.89 38.33
N ASN A 118 4.16 -30.84 39.07
CA ASN A 118 4.88 -29.59 39.29
C ASN A 118 5.83 -29.25 38.12
N ASP A 119 6.54 -28.14 38.25
CA ASP A 119 7.55 -27.64 37.31
C ASP A 119 8.79 -28.55 37.14
N THR A 120 8.96 -29.54 38.03
CA THR A 120 10.01 -30.57 37.94
C THR A 120 9.52 -31.89 37.34
N GLU A 121 8.33 -31.91 36.73
CA GLU A 121 7.70 -33.10 36.12
C GLU A 121 7.35 -34.21 37.12
N VAL A 122 7.22 -33.87 38.41
CA VAL A 122 6.80 -34.80 39.46
C VAL A 122 5.30 -34.70 39.65
N ASN A 123 4.59 -35.83 39.61
CA ASN A 123 3.17 -35.88 39.94
C ASN A 123 2.93 -35.44 41.38
N ILE A 124 2.00 -34.52 41.58
CA ILE A 124 1.64 -33.99 42.89
C ILE A 124 0.13 -33.99 43.08
N SER A 125 -0.30 -34.19 44.32
CA SER A 125 -1.69 -33.95 44.70
C SER A 125 -1.91 -32.44 44.82
N VAL A 126 -3.04 -31.96 44.33
CA VAL A 126 -3.44 -30.55 44.39
C VAL A 126 -4.62 -30.35 45.33
N ASP A 127 -4.74 -29.16 45.91
CA ASP A 127 -5.80 -28.79 46.86
C ASP A 127 -7.21 -28.92 46.25
N ASN A 128 -7.38 -28.57 44.97
CA ASN A 128 -8.65 -28.68 44.26
C ASN A 128 -8.46 -28.90 42.76
N ILE A 129 -9.37 -29.66 42.16
CA ILE A 129 -9.45 -29.83 40.71
C ILE A 129 -10.91 -29.93 40.29
N ASN A 130 -11.30 -29.24 39.22
CA ASN A 130 -12.66 -29.27 38.69
C ASN A 130 -12.64 -29.29 37.16
N MET A 131 -13.65 -29.93 36.56
CA MET A 131 -13.80 -30.03 35.12
C MET A 131 -15.15 -29.42 34.72
N LYS A 132 -15.12 -28.42 33.85
CA LYS A 132 -16.29 -27.76 33.25
C LYS A 132 -16.57 -28.36 31.89
N ILE A 133 -17.75 -28.93 31.68
CA ILE A 133 -18.20 -29.47 30.41
C ILE A 133 -19.19 -28.50 29.78
N MET A 134 -18.88 -28.02 28.58
CA MET A 134 -19.79 -27.24 27.74
C MET A 134 -20.43 -28.16 26.70
N LYS A 135 -21.75 -28.17 26.66
CA LYS A 135 -22.54 -29.00 25.74
C LYS A 135 -22.77 -28.27 24.41
N PRO A 136 -23.15 -28.99 23.33
CA PRO A 136 -23.41 -28.38 22.02
C PRO A 136 -24.48 -27.27 22.01
N ASP A 137 -25.39 -27.24 22.98
CA ASP A 137 -26.43 -26.22 23.13
C ASP A 137 -25.99 -25.00 23.97
N GLY A 138 -24.73 -24.96 24.38
CA GLY A 138 -24.14 -23.91 25.22
C GLY A 138 -24.40 -24.07 26.73
N SER A 139 -25.16 -25.09 27.16
CA SER A 139 -25.33 -25.37 28.59
C SER A 139 -24.04 -25.96 29.20
N THR A 140 -23.79 -25.67 30.47
CA THR A 140 -22.57 -26.12 31.16
C THR A 140 -22.88 -27.02 32.36
N GLU A 141 -21.99 -27.97 32.64
CA GLU A 141 -22.08 -28.90 33.76
C GLU A 141 -20.68 -29.08 34.38
N TRP A 142 -20.58 -29.05 35.70
CA TRP A 142 -19.31 -29.18 36.42
C TRP A 142 -19.21 -30.57 37.06
N ILE A 143 -18.04 -31.19 36.96
CA ILE A 143 -17.71 -32.42 37.69
C ILE A 143 -16.40 -32.22 38.47
N THR A 144 -16.34 -32.83 39.65
CA THR A 144 -15.11 -32.86 40.47
C THR A 144 -14.51 -34.26 40.35
N PRO A 145 -13.33 -34.42 39.71
CA PRO A 145 -12.70 -35.71 39.54
C PRO A 145 -12.13 -36.23 40.86
N PHE A 146 -11.96 -37.55 40.95
CA PHE A 146 -11.38 -38.23 42.10
C PHE A 146 -9.91 -38.55 41.83
N GLU A 147 -9.05 -38.33 42.83
CA GLU A 147 -7.63 -38.69 42.75
C GLU A 147 -7.41 -40.18 43.06
N GLY A 148 -6.94 -40.94 42.07
CA GLY A 148 -6.65 -42.36 42.23
C GLY A 148 -5.22 -42.63 42.75
N LEU A 149 -4.24 -42.17 41.98
CA LEU A 149 -2.81 -42.15 42.33
C LEU A 149 -2.39 -40.69 42.47
N VAL A 150 -1.30 -40.41 43.21
CA VAL A 150 -0.78 -39.04 43.37
C VAL A 150 -0.69 -38.35 42.01
N GLY A 151 -1.39 -37.23 41.89
CA GLY A 151 -1.50 -36.39 40.69
C GLY A 151 -2.32 -36.98 39.55
N ASN A 152 -3.01 -38.12 39.68
CA ASN A 152 -3.85 -38.71 38.63
C ASN A 152 -5.34 -38.58 38.99
N TYR A 153 -6.10 -37.89 38.15
CA TYR A 153 -7.49 -37.51 38.42
C TYR A 153 -8.44 -38.04 37.36
N ASP A 154 -9.51 -38.72 37.78
CA ASP A 154 -10.56 -39.27 36.92
C ASP A 154 -11.94 -38.71 37.28
N GLY A 155 -12.65 -38.16 36.29
CA GLY A 155 -14.01 -37.63 36.38
C GLY A 155 -14.98 -38.41 35.48
N VAL A 156 -16.24 -38.56 35.92
CA VAL A 156 -17.28 -39.30 35.18
C VAL A 156 -18.41 -38.34 34.76
N PHE A 157 -18.69 -38.29 33.47
CA PHE A 157 -19.76 -37.50 32.87
C PHE A 157 -20.81 -38.39 32.18
N THR A 158 -22.08 -38.24 32.54
CA THR A 158 -23.16 -39.14 32.05
C THR A 158 -24.14 -38.49 31.07
N ASN A 159 -24.05 -37.18 30.85
CA ASN A 159 -25.10 -36.40 30.18
C ASN A 159 -24.77 -36.09 28.70
N THR A 160 -24.58 -37.14 27.91
CA THR A 160 -24.30 -37.09 26.45
C THR A 160 -25.57 -37.19 25.60
N SER A 161 -26.58 -36.40 25.95
CA SER A 161 -27.92 -36.46 25.34
C SER A 161 -28.10 -35.54 24.12
N LEU A 162 -27.04 -34.96 23.59
CA LEU A 162 -27.04 -34.12 22.39
C LEU A 162 -25.94 -34.63 21.44
N PHE A 163 -26.20 -34.60 20.13
CA PHE A 163 -25.15 -34.84 19.15
C PHE A 163 -24.29 -33.58 18.98
N GLY A 164 -23.00 -33.76 18.75
CA GLY A 164 -22.05 -32.67 18.54
C GLY A 164 -20.85 -32.74 19.48
N MET A 165 -20.05 -31.69 19.42
CA MET A 165 -18.81 -31.55 20.20
C MET A 165 -19.10 -31.06 21.61
N TYR A 166 -18.50 -31.73 22.59
CA TYR A 166 -18.49 -31.31 23.99
C TYR A 166 -17.08 -30.83 24.33
N ASP A 167 -16.97 -29.60 24.82
CA ASP A 167 -15.69 -29.03 25.25
C ASP A 167 -15.54 -29.19 26.76
N VAL A 168 -14.36 -29.61 27.21
CA VAL A 168 -14.04 -29.74 28.63
C VAL A 168 -12.88 -28.82 28.96
N THR A 169 -13.03 -28.03 30.01
CA THR A 169 -11.95 -27.26 30.63
C THR A 169 -11.66 -27.81 32.01
N VAL A 170 -10.42 -28.22 32.25
CA VAL A 170 -9.90 -28.74 33.52
C VAL A 170 -9.15 -27.61 34.22
N TYR A 171 -9.47 -27.40 35.49
CA TYR A 171 -8.87 -26.39 36.34
C TYR A 171 -8.22 -27.07 37.54
N ALA A 172 -6.91 -26.90 37.73
CA ALA A 172 -6.19 -27.44 38.89
C ALA A 172 -5.60 -26.32 39.75
N TYR A 173 -5.74 -26.46 41.07
CA TYR A 173 -5.33 -25.48 42.06
C TYR A 173 -4.58 -26.12 43.22
N ASP A 174 -3.43 -25.54 43.55
CA ASP A 174 -2.63 -25.86 44.73
C ASP A 174 -2.08 -24.56 45.35
N SER A 175 -2.16 -24.42 46.67
CA SER A 175 -1.73 -23.21 47.37
C SER A 175 -0.21 -22.93 47.35
N GLU A 176 0.63 -23.91 46.99
CA GLU A 176 2.09 -23.76 46.87
C GLU A 176 2.57 -23.53 45.43
N TYR A 177 1.68 -23.65 44.44
CA TYR A 177 2.00 -23.54 43.01
C TYR A 177 1.06 -22.56 42.30
N ARG A 178 1.39 -22.15 41.08
CA ARG A 178 0.42 -21.47 40.20
C ARG A 178 -0.51 -22.49 39.56
N THR A 179 -1.78 -22.12 39.43
CA THR A 179 -2.79 -22.94 38.75
C THR A 179 -2.45 -23.17 37.29
N ASP A 180 -3.06 -24.21 36.73
CA ASP A 180 -2.99 -24.49 35.31
C ASP A 180 -4.37 -24.89 34.77
N ILE A 181 -4.56 -24.70 33.47
CA ILE A 181 -5.80 -25.00 32.76
C ILE A 181 -5.48 -25.85 31.54
N ALA A 182 -6.19 -26.96 31.40
CA ALA A 182 -6.14 -27.78 30.20
C ALA A 182 -7.52 -27.88 29.56
N THR A 183 -7.57 -27.90 28.23
CA THR A 183 -8.79 -28.14 27.48
C THR A 183 -8.72 -29.43 26.68
N LEU A 184 -9.85 -30.09 26.53
CA LEU A 184 -10.04 -31.22 25.61
C LEU A 184 -11.43 -31.13 25.00
N SER A 185 -11.70 -31.90 23.95
CA SER A 185 -13.05 -32.09 23.44
C SER A 185 -13.32 -33.54 23.05
N PHE A 186 -14.59 -33.93 23.07
CA PHE A 186 -15.04 -35.23 22.58
C PHE A 186 -16.38 -35.11 21.85
N ASP A 187 -16.63 -35.98 20.89
CA ASP A 187 -17.87 -35.98 20.12
C ASP A 187 -18.90 -36.95 20.67
N VAL A 188 -20.17 -36.57 20.57
CA VAL A 188 -21.31 -37.49 20.64
C VAL A 188 -21.91 -37.63 19.25
N LEU A 189 -21.90 -38.86 18.72
CA LEU A 189 -22.27 -39.16 17.33
C LEU A 189 -23.40 -40.19 17.27
N PRO A 190 -24.21 -40.19 16.19
CA PRO A 190 -25.18 -41.25 15.93
C PRO A 190 -24.47 -42.60 15.69
N ASP A 191 -25.18 -43.70 15.96
CA ASP A 191 -24.62 -45.05 15.75
C ASP A 191 -24.37 -45.32 14.25
N HIS A 192 -25.27 -44.86 13.37
CA HIS A 192 -25.21 -45.02 11.90
C HIS A 192 -25.54 -43.68 11.23
N ASP A 193 -24.66 -43.17 10.35
CA ASP A 193 -24.85 -41.88 9.65
C ASP A 193 -23.89 -41.73 8.44
N ILE A 194 -24.45 -41.40 7.27
CA ILE A 194 -23.75 -41.17 6.00
C ILE A 194 -24.06 -39.78 5.46
N ALA A 195 -23.04 -38.93 5.37
CA ALA A 195 -23.16 -37.58 4.84
C ALA A 195 -22.52 -37.45 3.45
N VAL A 196 -23.16 -36.66 2.59
CA VAL A 196 -22.51 -36.07 1.41
C VAL A 196 -21.86 -34.76 1.86
N THR A 197 -20.53 -34.75 2.00
CA THR A 197 -19.82 -33.64 2.64
C THR A 197 -19.25 -32.62 1.65
N SER A 198 -19.00 -33.01 0.39
CA SER A 198 -18.58 -32.05 -0.64
C SER A 198 -18.92 -32.49 -2.07
N ILE A 199 -19.12 -31.49 -2.94
CA ILE A 199 -19.18 -31.63 -4.40
C ILE A 199 -18.14 -30.68 -5.01
N ASP A 200 -17.03 -31.24 -5.47
CA ASP A 200 -15.99 -30.54 -6.20
C ASP A 200 -16.20 -30.71 -7.71
N ALA A 201 -16.55 -29.60 -8.35
CA ALA A 201 -16.87 -29.45 -9.76
C ALA A 201 -16.72 -27.97 -10.14
N PRO A 202 -16.39 -27.63 -11.40
CA PRO A 202 -16.32 -26.23 -11.82
C PRO A 202 -17.70 -25.54 -11.78
N GLY A 203 -17.70 -24.21 -11.62
CA GLY A 203 -18.91 -23.37 -11.63
C GLY A 203 -19.51 -23.19 -13.02
N SER A 204 -18.65 -23.19 -14.05
CA SER A 204 -19.03 -23.21 -15.45
C SER A 204 -18.24 -24.24 -16.25
N THR A 205 -18.73 -24.61 -17.44
CA THR A 205 -18.00 -25.46 -18.38
C THR A 205 -18.49 -25.23 -19.80
N GLU A 206 -17.63 -25.43 -20.80
CA GLU A 206 -18.03 -25.28 -22.21
C GLU A 206 -19.10 -26.29 -22.62
N ALA A 207 -19.95 -25.94 -23.57
CA ALA A 207 -20.91 -26.88 -24.16
C ALA A 207 -20.19 -28.10 -24.75
N ASN A 208 -20.72 -29.30 -24.53
CA ASN A 208 -20.14 -30.59 -24.94
C ASN A 208 -18.82 -30.98 -24.28
N SER A 209 -18.28 -30.19 -23.35
CA SER A 209 -17.09 -30.56 -22.60
C SER A 209 -17.37 -31.67 -21.58
N LYS A 210 -16.35 -32.48 -21.30
CA LYS A 210 -16.40 -33.52 -20.28
C LYS A 210 -15.72 -33.02 -19.02
N ILE A 211 -16.45 -33.03 -17.91
CA ILE A 211 -15.92 -32.65 -16.59
C ILE A 211 -15.93 -33.83 -15.64
N ILE A 212 -15.09 -33.72 -14.62
CA ILE A 212 -15.03 -34.66 -13.49
C ILE A 212 -15.71 -33.99 -12.31
N VAL A 213 -16.67 -34.68 -11.70
CA VAL A 213 -17.34 -34.27 -10.47
C VAL A 213 -16.83 -35.17 -9.36
N ASN A 214 -15.99 -34.61 -8.50
CA ASN A 214 -15.46 -35.30 -7.33
C ASN A 214 -16.40 -35.09 -6.15
N VAL A 215 -16.74 -36.17 -5.47
CA VAL A 215 -17.74 -36.16 -4.39
C VAL A 215 -17.15 -36.84 -3.19
N THR A 216 -17.27 -36.21 -2.02
CA THR A 216 -16.84 -36.84 -0.76
C THR A 216 -18.06 -37.38 -0.04
N ILE A 217 -18.03 -38.68 0.24
CA ILE A 217 -19.03 -39.37 1.07
C ILE A 217 -18.34 -39.74 2.38
N SER A 218 -18.88 -39.25 3.49
CA SER A 218 -18.32 -39.46 4.82
C SER A 218 -19.25 -40.32 5.66
N ASN A 219 -18.68 -41.27 6.39
CA ASN A 219 -19.38 -41.95 7.47
C ASN A 219 -19.12 -41.18 8.77
N THR A 220 -20.12 -40.45 9.23
CA THR A 220 -20.10 -39.61 10.43
C THR A 220 -20.63 -40.33 11.67
N GLY A 221 -21.12 -41.56 11.51
CA GLY A 221 -21.58 -42.42 12.60
C GLY A 221 -20.48 -43.30 13.21
N LEU A 222 -20.82 -44.02 14.28
CA LEU A 222 -19.89 -44.88 15.03
C LEU A 222 -19.69 -46.28 14.42
N ASN A 223 -20.58 -46.72 13.55
CA ASN A 223 -20.52 -48.05 12.94
C ASN A 223 -19.94 -48.02 11.53
N ASN A 224 -19.39 -49.17 11.10
CA ASN A 224 -18.97 -49.34 9.72
C ASN A 224 -20.20 -49.59 8.85
N GLU A 225 -20.24 -48.93 7.69
CA GLU A 225 -21.33 -49.05 6.74
C GLU A 225 -20.90 -49.80 5.49
N SER A 226 -21.88 -50.38 4.79
CA SER A 226 -21.63 -51.15 3.57
C SER A 226 -22.75 -50.99 2.56
N ASN A 227 -22.42 -51.21 1.29
CA ASN A 227 -23.36 -51.11 0.16
C ASN A 227 -24.07 -49.74 0.06
N ILE A 228 -23.35 -48.66 0.37
CA ILE A 228 -23.88 -47.29 0.29
C ILE A 228 -24.06 -46.94 -1.19
N THR A 229 -25.28 -46.66 -1.60
CA THR A 229 -25.59 -46.29 -2.99
C THR A 229 -25.54 -44.77 -3.11
N VAL A 230 -24.77 -44.27 -4.08
CA VAL A 230 -24.58 -42.84 -4.35
C VAL A 230 -25.08 -42.53 -5.76
N ASP A 231 -26.10 -41.69 -5.85
CA ASP A 231 -26.72 -41.26 -7.10
C ASP A 231 -26.24 -39.85 -7.48
N PHE A 232 -25.78 -39.69 -8.72
CA PHE A 232 -25.49 -38.39 -9.34
C PHE A 232 -26.61 -38.02 -10.31
N ILE A 233 -27.30 -36.94 -9.99
CA ILE A 233 -28.52 -36.49 -10.64
C ILE A 233 -28.30 -35.07 -11.18
N VAL A 234 -28.72 -34.81 -12.42
CA VAL A 234 -28.69 -33.47 -13.03
C VAL A 234 -30.09 -33.11 -13.50
N ASP A 235 -30.63 -31.97 -13.05
CA ASP A 235 -31.99 -31.49 -13.35
C ASP A 235 -33.09 -32.54 -13.07
N GLY A 236 -32.91 -33.30 -11.99
CA GLY A 236 -33.82 -34.39 -11.61
C GLY A 236 -33.66 -35.68 -12.42
N ILE A 237 -32.75 -35.73 -13.39
CA ILE A 237 -32.45 -36.91 -14.21
C ILE A 237 -31.18 -37.59 -13.68
N SER A 238 -31.31 -38.86 -13.30
CA SER A 238 -30.17 -39.69 -12.86
C SER A 238 -29.17 -39.86 -14.00
N GLN A 239 -27.94 -39.38 -13.81
CA GLN A 239 -26.85 -39.49 -14.78
C GLN A 239 -26.04 -40.76 -14.56
N SER A 240 -25.73 -41.05 -13.30
CA SER A 240 -24.92 -42.20 -12.92
C SER A 240 -25.21 -42.59 -11.46
N THR A 241 -24.93 -43.85 -11.15
CA THR A 241 -25.05 -44.41 -9.80
C THR A 241 -23.82 -45.25 -9.54
N THR A 242 -23.31 -45.22 -8.31
CA THR A 242 -22.24 -46.10 -7.87
C THR A 242 -22.50 -46.59 -6.45
N THR A 243 -21.75 -47.61 -6.04
CA THR A 243 -21.89 -48.23 -4.72
C THR A 243 -20.54 -48.26 -4.03
N ILE A 244 -20.49 -47.69 -2.82
CA ILE A 244 -19.35 -47.82 -1.93
C ILE A 244 -19.53 -49.15 -1.17
N PRO A 245 -18.67 -50.15 -1.39
CA PRO A 245 -18.86 -51.50 -0.84
C PRO A 245 -18.74 -51.52 0.68
N ALA A 246 -17.81 -50.74 1.24
CA ALA A 246 -17.64 -50.56 2.67
C ALA A 246 -17.03 -49.19 2.96
N LEU A 247 -17.53 -48.53 4.00
CA LEU A 247 -17.00 -47.27 4.51
C LEU A 247 -16.89 -47.38 6.03
N LYS A 248 -15.66 -47.35 6.54
CA LYS A 248 -15.41 -47.45 7.97
C LYS A 248 -15.94 -46.20 8.68
N THR A 249 -16.30 -46.36 9.95
CA THR A 249 -16.63 -45.23 10.82
C THR A 249 -15.54 -44.15 10.75
N ARG A 250 -15.96 -42.87 10.75
CA ARG A 250 -15.08 -41.69 10.68
C ARG A 250 -14.13 -41.67 9.49
N SER A 251 -14.46 -42.41 8.44
CA SER A 251 -13.72 -42.40 7.18
C SER A 251 -14.57 -41.77 6.09
N TYR A 252 -13.90 -41.29 5.06
CA TYR A 252 -14.53 -40.79 3.86
C TYR A 252 -14.03 -41.56 2.64
N MET A 253 -14.81 -41.51 1.58
CA MET A 253 -14.41 -42.01 0.26
C MET A 253 -14.75 -40.98 -0.79
N ASN A 254 -13.78 -40.74 -1.66
CA ASN A 254 -13.97 -39.89 -2.82
C ASN A 254 -14.52 -40.74 -3.97
N VAL A 255 -15.62 -40.29 -4.53
CA VAL A 255 -16.29 -40.89 -5.68
C VAL A 255 -16.19 -39.90 -6.83
N CYS A 256 -15.74 -40.38 -7.99
CA CYS A 256 -15.63 -39.55 -9.19
C CYS A 256 -16.72 -39.90 -10.18
N PHE A 257 -17.48 -38.91 -10.61
CA PHE A 257 -18.40 -39.04 -11.74
C PHE A 257 -17.85 -38.30 -12.95
N GLN A 258 -18.03 -38.86 -14.14
CA GLN A 258 -17.80 -38.15 -15.39
C GLN A 258 -19.12 -37.66 -15.95
N TRP A 259 -19.22 -36.36 -16.21
CA TRP A 259 -20.40 -35.76 -16.81
C TRP A 259 -20.01 -35.02 -18.08
N THR A 260 -20.83 -35.14 -19.12
CA THR A 260 -20.65 -34.38 -20.37
C THR A 260 -21.72 -33.31 -20.42
N ALA A 261 -21.30 -32.05 -20.48
CA ALA A 261 -22.23 -30.93 -20.55
C ALA A 261 -23.05 -31.01 -21.85
N PRO A 262 -24.39 -30.85 -21.82
CA PRO A 262 -25.20 -30.82 -23.03
C PRO A 262 -24.78 -29.68 -23.98
N SER A 263 -25.14 -29.81 -25.25
CA SER A 263 -24.83 -28.83 -26.31
C SER A 263 -25.60 -27.52 -26.21
N VAL A 264 -26.43 -27.36 -25.17
CA VAL A 264 -27.33 -26.22 -25.00
C VAL A 264 -26.93 -25.51 -23.72
N ASP A 265 -26.54 -24.25 -23.88
CA ASP A 265 -26.16 -23.35 -22.80
C ASP A 265 -27.26 -23.23 -21.73
N GLY A 266 -26.83 -22.89 -20.51
CA GLY A 266 -27.73 -22.63 -19.40
C GLY A 266 -27.35 -23.35 -18.11
N ARG A 267 -28.13 -23.07 -17.06
CA ARG A 267 -27.89 -23.57 -15.70
C ARG A 267 -28.42 -24.99 -15.54
N ARG A 268 -27.64 -25.83 -14.86
CA ARG A 268 -28.01 -27.20 -14.47
C ARG A 268 -27.83 -27.38 -12.97
N SER A 269 -28.74 -28.09 -12.33
CA SER A 269 -28.67 -28.46 -10.92
C SER A 269 -28.07 -29.85 -10.76
N MET A 270 -26.83 -29.93 -10.29
CA MET A 270 -26.20 -31.17 -9.86
C MET A 270 -26.62 -31.51 -8.44
N VAL A 271 -27.08 -32.73 -8.23
CA VAL A 271 -27.48 -33.26 -6.94
C VAL A 271 -26.78 -34.58 -6.72
N ILE A 272 -26.10 -34.70 -5.58
CA ILE A 272 -25.59 -35.97 -5.07
C ILE A 272 -26.51 -36.44 -3.95
N CYS A 273 -26.90 -37.70 -4.00
CA CYS A 273 -27.72 -38.34 -2.99
C CYS A 273 -27.09 -39.67 -2.58
N ALA A 274 -26.69 -39.80 -1.31
CA ALA A 274 -26.37 -41.09 -0.70
C ALA A 274 -27.67 -41.69 -0.14
N LYS A 275 -28.00 -42.94 -0.48
CA LYS A 275 -29.19 -43.58 0.09
C LYS A 275 -28.96 -43.89 1.57
N PRO A 276 -29.96 -43.67 2.44
CA PRO A 276 -29.83 -44.00 3.85
C PRO A 276 -29.47 -45.47 4.07
N VAL A 277 -28.55 -45.72 5.00
CA VAL A 277 -28.19 -47.06 5.46
C VAL A 277 -29.17 -47.54 6.54
N VAL A 278 -29.09 -48.82 6.89
CA VAL A 278 -30.03 -49.41 7.86
C VAL A 278 -29.85 -48.76 9.23
N ASN A 279 -30.96 -48.31 9.84
CA ASN A 279 -31.01 -47.63 11.14
C ASN A 279 -30.30 -46.26 11.20
N GLU A 280 -30.04 -45.65 10.04
CA GLU A 280 -29.66 -44.25 9.98
C GLU A 280 -30.85 -43.37 10.38
N THR A 281 -30.63 -42.46 11.32
CA THR A 281 -31.68 -41.56 11.82
C THR A 281 -31.47 -40.11 11.40
N VAL A 282 -30.28 -39.80 10.89
CA VAL A 282 -29.89 -38.47 10.39
C VAL A 282 -29.79 -38.60 8.88
N GLU A 283 -30.82 -38.18 8.15
CA GLU A 283 -30.88 -38.39 6.68
C GLU A 283 -30.74 -37.08 5.87
N TRP A 284 -30.81 -35.92 6.53
CA TRP A 284 -30.85 -34.62 5.86
C TRP A 284 -29.51 -34.23 5.25
N ASN A 285 -28.41 -34.77 5.79
CA ASN A 285 -27.02 -34.62 5.37
C ASN A 285 -26.64 -35.58 4.23
N ASN A 286 -27.54 -36.49 3.83
CA ASN A 286 -27.28 -37.48 2.77
C ASN A 286 -27.42 -36.89 1.37
N LYS A 287 -27.76 -35.61 1.25
CA LYS A 287 -28.01 -34.94 -0.01
C LYS A 287 -27.34 -33.57 -0.06
N LEU A 288 -26.60 -33.32 -1.15
CA LEU A 288 -25.99 -32.02 -1.43
C LEU A 288 -26.28 -31.61 -2.89
N ASN A 289 -26.38 -30.30 -3.14
CA ASN A 289 -26.64 -29.75 -4.47
C ASN A 289 -25.62 -28.68 -4.85
N LYS A 290 -25.35 -28.55 -6.16
CA LYS A 290 -24.47 -27.54 -6.75
C LYS A 290 -25.02 -27.12 -8.12
N ILE A 291 -24.98 -25.83 -8.44
CA ILE A 291 -25.37 -25.33 -9.77
C ILE A 291 -24.12 -25.25 -10.65
N ILE A 292 -24.26 -25.64 -11.92
CA ILE A 292 -23.25 -25.42 -12.96
C ILE A 292 -23.85 -24.65 -14.14
N THR A 293 -23.07 -23.76 -14.74
CA THR A 293 -23.43 -23.03 -15.96
C THR A 293 -22.73 -23.67 -17.17
N ILE A 294 -23.45 -23.87 -18.27
CA ILE A 294 -22.85 -24.35 -19.53
C ILE A 294 -22.69 -23.16 -20.47
N GLY A 295 -21.45 -22.91 -20.91
CA GLY A 295 -21.02 -21.73 -21.67
C GLY A 295 -20.35 -20.65 -20.79
N ASP A 296 -19.53 -19.78 -21.40
CA ASP A 296 -19.10 -18.53 -20.77
C ASP A 296 -20.33 -17.64 -20.51
N ILE A 297 -20.27 -16.76 -19.51
CA ILE A 297 -21.37 -15.83 -19.26
C ILE A 297 -21.20 -14.61 -20.17
N TRP A 298 -21.99 -14.56 -21.24
CA TRP A 298 -22.00 -13.47 -22.20
C TRP A 298 -23.01 -12.39 -21.82
N VAL A 299 -22.57 -11.13 -21.81
CA VAL A 299 -23.44 -9.96 -21.65
C VAL A 299 -23.49 -9.22 -23.00
N PRO A 300 -24.69 -8.96 -23.57
CA PRO A 300 -26.02 -9.12 -22.95
C PRO A 300 -26.71 -10.47 -23.20
N ASP A 301 -26.06 -11.43 -23.87
CA ASP A 301 -26.72 -12.64 -24.40
C ASP A 301 -27.40 -13.51 -23.33
N ASN A 302 -26.72 -13.77 -22.21
CA ASN A 302 -27.25 -14.54 -21.09
C ASN A 302 -27.97 -13.66 -20.06
N TYR A 303 -27.48 -12.43 -19.86
CA TYR A 303 -28.03 -11.47 -18.92
C TYR A 303 -28.00 -10.07 -19.55
N PRO A 304 -29.08 -9.29 -19.46
CA PRO A 304 -29.15 -7.96 -20.09
C PRO A 304 -28.17 -6.93 -19.51
N THR A 305 -27.62 -7.18 -18.31
CA THR A 305 -26.77 -6.23 -17.60
C THR A 305 -25.57 -6.93 -16.96
N ILE A 306 -24.47 -6.20 -16.75
CA ILE A 306 -23.25 -6.74 -16.13
C ILE A 306 -23.54 -7.15 -14.68
N GLN A 307 -24.29 -6.34 -13.92
CA GLN A 307 -24.62 -6.67 -12.54
C GLN A 307 -25.39 -7.99 -12.44
N GLN A 308 -26.34 -8.26 -13.34
CA GLN A 308 -27.10 -9.51 -13.32
C GLN A 308 -26.21 -10.73 -13.62
N ALA A 309 -25.24 -10.58 -14.51
CA ALA A 309 -24.23 -11.61 -14.74
C ALA A 309 -23.39 -11.85 -13.48
N VAL A 310 -22.91 -10.79 -12.83
CA VAL A 310 -22.17 -10.88 -11.56
C VAL A 310 -22.99 -11.58 -10.49
N ASP A 311 -24.25 -11.21 -10.28
CA ASP A 311 -25.14 -11.79 -9.27
C ASP A 311 -25.33 -13.30 -9.45
N ASN A 312 -25.39 -13.76 -10.70
CA ASN A 312 -25.64 -15.16 -11.03
C ASN A 312 -24.38 -16.01 -11.20
N ALA A 313 -23.22 -15.41 -11.42
CA ALA A 313 -21.94 -16.10 -11.56
C ALA A 313 -21.50 -16.78 -10.24
N ALA A 314 -20.85 -17.93 -10.33
CA ALA A 314 -20.14 -18.57 -9.23
C ALA A 314 -18.71 -18.01 -9.14
N ALA A 315 -18.07 -18.09 -7.96
CA ALA A 315 -16.68 -17.70 -7.83
C ALA A 315 -15.78 -18.54 -8.77
N GLY A 316 -14.86 -17.86 -9.46
CA GLY A 316 -13.99 -18.41 -10.49
C GLY A 316 -14.56 -18.35 -11.92
N ASP A 317 -15.84 -17.97 -12.09
CA ASP A 317 -16.44 -17.85 -13.42
C ASP A 317 -15.85 -16.67 -14.22
N THR A 318 -15.97 -16.76 -15.55
CA THR A 318 -15.63 -15.69 -16.49
C THR A 318 -16.91 -15.08 -17.09
N ILE A 319 -17.00 -13.76 -17.03
CA ILE A 319 -18.03 -12.94 -17.67
C ILE A 319 -17.38 -12.21 -18.85
N ILE A 320 -17.90 -12.43 -20.05
CA ILE A 320 -17.46 -11.77 -21.28
C ILE A 320 -18.51 -10.74 -21.69
N VAL A 321 -18.11 -9.48 -21.81
CA VAL A 321 -19.00 -8.36 -22.12
C VAL A 321 -18.77 -7.92 -23.56
N ARG A 322 -19.81 -8.04 -24.39
CA ARG A 322 -19.77 -7.62 -25.80
C ARG A 322 -19.65 -6.11 -25.94
N ASP A 323 -19.10 -5.67 -27.06
CA ASP A 323 -19.04 -4.26 -27.45
C ASP A 323 -20.43 -3.60 -27.36
N GLY A 324 -20.50 -2.44 -26.72
CA GLY A 324 -21.75 -1.76 -26.40
C GLY A 324 -21.60 -0.80 -25.23
N THR A 325 -22.65 -0.02 -24.98
CA THR A 325 -22.72 0.90 -23.83
C THR A 325 -23.63 0.33 -22.76
N TYR A 326 -23.08 0.14 -21.57
CA TYR A 326 -23.77 -0.35 -20.38
C TYR A 326 -23.84 0.78 -19.36
N THR A 327 -25.05 1.21 -19.01
CA THR A 327 -25.27 2.29 -18.03
C THR A 327 -25.60 1.67 -16.68
N GLU A 328 -24.57 1.45 -15.85
CA GLU A 328 -24.64 0.68 -14.61
C GLU A 328 -23.58 1.15 -13.60
N ASN A 329 -23.79 0.80 -12.33
CA ASN A 329 -22.77 0.76 -11.29
C ASN A 329 -22.71 -0.69 -10.79
N VAL A 330 -21.56 -1.33 -10.94
CA VAL A 330 -21.37 -2.78 -10.78
C VAL A 330 -20.63 -3.06 -9.48
N GLY A 331 -21.31 -3.73 -8.54
CA GLY A 331 -20.72 -4.24 -7.31
C GLY A 331 -20.23 -5.67 -7.48
N VAL A 332 -18.93 -5.88 -7.25
CA VAL A 332 -18.25 -7.17 -7.44
C VAL A 332 -17.78 -7.72 -6.10
N ASN A 333 -18.52 -8.71 -5.61
CA ASN A 333 -18.33 -9.32 -4.29
C ASN A 333 -17.95 -10.82 -4.35
N LYS A 334 -17.63 -11.33 -5.54
CA LYS A 334 -17.17 -12.70 -5.79
C LYS A 334 -15.93 -12.64 -6.66
N SER A 335 -14.96 -13.52 -6.40
CA SER A 335 -13.76 -13.65 -7.24
C SER A 335 -14.16 -14.12 -8.63
N LEU A 336 -13.94 -13.30 -9.65
CA LEU A 336 -14.41 -13.48 -11.02
C LEU A 336 -13.38 -12.93 -12.01
N ALA A 337 -13.47 -13.40 -13.26
CA ALA A 337 -12.89 -12.71 -14.40
C ALA A 337 -13.99 -11.95 -15.15
N ILE A 338 -13.83 -10.65 -15.35
CA ILE A 338 -14.78 -9.81 -16.10
C ILE A 338 -14.00 -9.17 -17.25
N LEU A 339 -14.30 -9.55 -18.48
CA LEU A 339 -13.48 -9.25 -19.65
C LEU A 339 -14.33 -8.61 -20.74
N ALA A 340 -13.83 -7.57 -21.40
CA ALA A 340 -14.42 -7.10 -22.65
C ALA A 340 -14.06 -8.06 -23.81
N GLU A 341 -15.04 -8.43 -24.65
CA GLU A 341 -14.89 -9.47 -25.71
C GLU A 341 -13.66 -9.27 -26.59
N ASN A 342 -13.32 -8.04 -26.96
CA ASN A 342 -12.25 -7.72 -27.90
C ASN A 342 -11.18 -6.78 -27.33
N MET A 343 -11.09 -6.62 -26.00
CA MET A 343 -10.31 -5.53 -25.38
C MET A 343 -10.60 -4.17 -26.05
N SER A 344 -11.87 -3.98 -26.43
CA SER A 344 -12.30 -2.95 -27.36
C SER A 344 -12.67 -1.69 -26.60
N ALA A 345 -12.18 -0.54 -27.09
CA ALA A 345 -12.62 0.77 -26.60
C ALA A 345 -14.14 0.99 -26.74
N LEU A 346 -14.84 0.12 -27.48
CA LEU A 346 -16.29 0.14 -27.70
C LEU A 346 -17.09 -0.55 -26.59
N THR A 347 -16.47 -1.29 -25.67
CA THR A 347 -17.14 -1.81 -24.47
C THR A 347 -17.10 -0.75 -23.38
N ILE A 348 -18.13 0.10 -23.35
CA ILE A 348 -18.22 1.28 -22.49
C ILE A 348 -19.12 0.96 -21.30
N VAL A 349 -18.61 1.13 -20.08
CA VAL A 349 -19.41 1.12 -18.85
C VAL A 349 -19.49 2.55 -18.32
N GLN A 350 -20.71 3.09 -18.34
CA GLN A 350 -20.99 4.45 -17.90
C GLN A 350 -21.78 4.42 -16.59
N ALA A 351 -21.45 5.30 -15.65
CA ALA A 351 -22.18 5.39 -14.39
C ALA A 351 -23.67 5.63 -14.60
N ALA A 352 -24.51 4.84 -13.94
CA ALA A 352 -25.94 5.14 -13.81
C ALA A 352 -26.18 6.17 -12.70
N ASN A 353 -25.42 6.08 -11.61
CA ASN A 353 -25.32 7.05 -10.53
C ASN A 353 -23.91 7.67 -10.52
N PRO A 354 -23.77 8.96 -10.88
CA PRO A 354 -22.48 9.66 -10.87
C PRO A 354 -21.84 9.78 -9.48
N ASP A 355 -22.63 9.73 -8.41
CA ASP A 355 -22.10 9.86 -7.03
C ASP A 355 -21.45 8.56 -6.53
N ASP A 356 -21.53 7.46 -7.29
CA ASP A 356 -21.00 6.15 -6.90
C ASP A 356 -20.00 5.58 -7.91
N ALA A 357 -19.18 4.62 -7.47
CA ALA A 357 -18.17 4.01 -8.30
C ALA A 357 -18.79 3.17 -9.42
N ILE A 358 -18.14 3.07 -10.58
CA ILE A 358 -18.65 2.27 -11.69
C ILE A 358 -18.37 0.78 -11.45
N PHE A 359 -17.17 0.44 -11.03
CA PHE A 359 -16.85 -0.88 -10.51
C PHE A 359 -16.42 -0.75 -9.05
N GLU A 360 -17.25 -1.21 -8.13
CA GLU A 360 -16.89 -1.38 -6.72
C GLU A 360 -16.45 -2.84 -6.50
N VAL A 361 -15.16 -3.04 -6.25
CA VAL A 361 -14.53 -4.35 -6.16
C VAL A 361 -14.16 -4.63 -4.71
N ILE A 362 -14.82 -5.61 -4.11
CA ILE A 362 -14.64 -5.99 -2.70
C ILE A 362 -14.05 -7.41 -2.59
N ALA A 363 -14.17 -8.23 -3.65
CA ALA A 363 -13.60 -9.56 -3.67
C ALA A 363 -12.12 -9.58 -4.06
N ASP A 364 -11.38 -10.50 -3.44
CA ASP A 364 -9.99 -10.81 -3.78
C ASP A 364 -9.87 -11.58 -5.11
N TYR A 365 -8.66 -11.61 -5.65
CA TYR A 365 -8.31 -12.39 -6.85
C TYR A 365 -9.19 -12.07 -8.07
N MET A 366 -9.57 -10.80 -8.21
CA MET A 366 -10.35 -10.32 -9.35
C MET A 366 -9.48 -10.13 -10.58
N ASN A 367 -10.01 -10.42 -11.75
CA ASN A 367 -9.38 -10.05 -13.02
C ASN A 367 -10.36 -9.22 -13.87
N ILE A 368 -10.07 -7.94 -14.07
CA ILE A 368 -10.94 -7.04 -14.86
C ILE A 368 -10.13 -6.35 -15.95
N SER A 369 -10.53 -6.52 -17.21
CA SER A 369 -9.77 -5.97 -18.33
C SER A 369 -10.55 -5.58 -19.58
N GLY A 370 -10.05 -4.55 -20.27
CA GLY A 370 -10.46 -4.19 -21.62
C GLY A 370 -11.63 -3.21 -21.72
N PHE A 371 -12.02 -2.54 -20.63
CA PHE A 371 -13.19 -1.65 -20.61
C PHE A 371 -12.83 -0.18 -20.82
N THR A 372 -13.75 0.58 -21.44
CA THR A 372 -13.83 2.03 -21.26
C THR A 372 -14.77 2.35 -20.10
N VAL A 373 -14.32 3.07 -19.08
CA VAL A 373 -15.07 3.35 -17.84
C VAL A 373 -15.15 4.86 -17.59
N THR A 374 -16.37 5.42 -17.50
CA THR A 374 -16.58 6.88 -17.55
C THR A 374 -17.85 7.40 -16.84
N GLY A 375 -17.80 8.64 -16.36
CA GLY A 375 -18.99 9.42 -16.00
C GLY A 375 -19.39 9.40 -14.52
N THR A 376 -18.46 9.07 -13.61
CA THR A 376 -18.68 9.15 -12.15
C THR A 376 -17.84 10.23 -11.49
N ASP A 377 -18.39 10.96 -10.52
CA ASP A 377 -17.65 11.89 -9.66
C ASP A 377 -16.88 11.17 -8.53
N LYS A 378 -17.10 9.86 -8.35
CA LYS A 378 -16.38 9.02 -7.38
C LYS A 378 -15.16 8.34 -8.02
N ALA A 379 -15.28 7.10 -8.47
CA ALA A 379 -14.16 6.33 -9.01
C ALA A 379 -14.60 5.39 -10.13
N GLY A 380 -13.84 5.34 -11.23
CA GLY A 380 -14.10 4.38 -12.30
C GLY A 380 -13.94 2.94 -11.79
N PHE A 381 -12.78 2.63 -11.24
CA PHE A 381 -12.55 1.42 -10.46
C PHE A 381 -12.26 1.78 -9.00
N TYR A 382 -13.02 1.20 -8.07
CA TYR A 382 -12.81 1.33 -6.64
C TYR A 382 -12.58 -0.05 -6.02
N LEU A 383 -11.34 -0.35 -5.65
CA LEU A 383 -10.98 -1.55 -4.91
C LEU A 383 -11.00 -1.19 -3.41
N HIS A 384 -11.82 -1.88 -2.64
CA HIS A 384 -12.05 -1.58 -1.24
C HIS A 384 -11.86 -2.83 -0.38
N GLY A 385 -10.68 -2.98 0.21
CA GLY A 385 -10.33 -4.17 0.99
C GLY A 385 -10.15 -5.44 0.13
N ALA A 386 -10.01 -5.28 -1.18
CA ALA A 386 -9.81 -6.37 -2.15
C ALA A 386 -8.31 -6.55 -2.46
N ASP A 387 -7.79 -7.74 -2.20
CA ASP A 387 -6.37 -8.09 -2.37
C ASP A 387 -6.14 -9.00 -3.59
N CYS A 388 -4.90 -9.03 -4.09
CA CYS A 388 -4.48 -9.92 -5.18
C CYS A 388 -5.24 -9.72 -6.50
N CYS A 389 -5.77 -8.53 -6.75
CA CYS A 389 -6.55 -8.22 -7.94
C CYS A 389 -5.66 -7.76 -9.12
N ASN A 390 -6.07 -8.10 -10.35
CA ASN A 390 -5.50 -7.62 -11.60
C ASN A 390 -6.52 -6.72 -12.32
N ILE A 391 -6.13 -5.46 -12.53
CA ILE A 391 -6.87 -4.51 -13.35
C ILE A 391 -5.97 -4.15 -14.51
N SER A 392 -6.34 -4.51 -15.74
CA SER A 392 -5.47 -4.31 -16.89
C SER A 392 -6.15 -3.83 -18.16
N ASP A 393 -5.41 -3.08 -18.98
CA ASP A 393 -5.83 -2.71 -20.34
C ASP A 393 -7.17 -1.93 -20.38
N ASN A 394 -7.49 -1.17 -19.33
CA ASN A 394 -8.71 -0.37 -19.25
C ASN A 394 -8.45 1.10 -19.60
N ASN A 395 -9.43 1.76 -20.21
CA ASN A 395 -9.45 3.21 -20.43
C ASN A 395 -10.43 3.88 -19.45
N VAL A 396 -9.91 4.56 -18.43
CA VAL A 396 -10.67 5.06 -17.28
C VAL A 396 -10.58 6.58 -17.26
N SER A 397 -11.60 7.25 -17.78
CA SER A 397 -11.56 8.69 -18.07
C SER A 397 -12.87 9.41 -17.75
N ASN A 398 -12.80 10.73 -17.56
CA ASN A 398 -13.93 11.57 -17.15
C ASN A 398 -14.60 11.06 -15.86
N ASN A 399 -13.77 10.74 -14.87
CA ASN A 399 -14.21 10.41 -13.53
C ASN A 399 -13.56 11.33 -12.49
N GLY A 400 -14.05 11.36 -11.25
CA GLY A 400 -13.37 12.04 -10.14
C GLY A 400 -12.04 11.37 -9.77
N LYS A 401 -12.04 10.04 -9.76
CA LYS A 401 -10.86 9.17 -9.67
C LYS A 401 -10.89 8.16 -10.79
N GLY A 402 -9.79 7.93 -11.49
CA GLY A 402 -9.69 6.85 -12.45
C GLY A 402 -9.74 5.50 -11.75
N ILE A 403 -8.61 5.09 -11.17
CA ILE A 403 -8.47 3.84 -10.42
C ILE A 403 -8.11 4.19 -8.98
N TYR A 404 -8.90 3.70 -8.02
CA TYR A 404 -8.69 3.93 -6.59
C TYR A 404 -8.61 2.60 -5.83
N LEU A 405 -7.49 2.37 -5.15
CA LEU A 405 -7.27 1.26 -4.23
C LEU A 405 -7.29 1.81 -2.80
N HIS A 406 -8.16 1.28 -1.97
CA HIS A 406 -8.26 1.63 -0.55
C HIS A 406 -8.15 0.38 0.31
N SER A 407 -7.07 0.30 1.08
CA SER A 407 -6.73 -0.88 1.88
C SER A 407 -6.70 -2.17 1.04
N SER A 408 -6.17 -2.08 -0.18
CA SER A 408 -6.17 -3.15 -1.19
C SER A 408 -4.75 -3.43 -1.65
N SER A 409 -4.15 -4.48 -1.09
CA SER A 409 -2.74 -4.82 -1.24
C SER A 409 -2.51 -5.96 -2.24
N ASN A 410 -1.25 -6.13 -2.66
CA ASN A 410 -0.84 -7.19 -3.59
C ASN A 410 -1.53 -7.12 -4.97
N CYS A 411 -2.01 -5.95 -5.38
CA CYS A 411 -2.72 -5.76 -6.64
C CYS A 411 -1.76 -5.42 -7.79
N THR A 412 -2.14 -5.82 -8.99
CA THR A 412 -1.44 -5.47 -10.25
C THR A 412 -2.32 -4.53 -11.07
N LEU A 413 -1.78 -3.36 -11.40
CA LEU A 413 -2.35 -2.41 -12.35
C LEU A 413 -1.44 -2.37 -13.58
N MET A 414 -1.92 -2.85 -14.72
CA MET A 414 -1.10 -3.00 -15.91
C MET A 414 -1.73 -2.37 -17.16
N ASN A 415 -0.98 -1.54 -17.88
CA ASN A 415 -1.38 -0.94 -19.16
C ASN A 415 -2.73 -0.20 -19.12
N ASN A 416 -3.15 0.30 -17.95
CA ASN A 416 -4.38 1.09 -17.87
C ASN A 416 -4.11 2.53 -18.27
N ASN A 417 -5.08 3.14 -18.95
CA ASN A 417 -5.11 4.56 -19.25
C ASN A 417 -6.11 5.27 -18.32
N ALA A 418 -5.65 5.70 -17.15
CA ALA A 418 -6.42 6.48 -16.18
C ALA A 418 -6.24 8.00 -16.38
N SER A 419 -6.59 8.48 -17.59
CA SER A 419 -6.36 9.87 -18.00
C SER A 419 -7.63 10.72 -18.03
N SER A 420 -7.47 12.04 -18.00
CA SER A 420 -8.57 13.01 -18.08
C SER A 420 -9.64 12.81 -16.99
N ASN A 421 -9.20 12.40 -15.80
CA ASN A 421 -10.05 12.36 -14.61
C ASN A 421 -9.94 13.69 -13.88
N SER A 422 -11.08 14.26 -13.53
CA SER A 422 -11.16 15.60 -12.98
C SER A 422 -12.11 15.66 -11.80
N GLY A 423 -11.73 16.40 -10.76
CA GLY A 423 -12.63 16.74 -9.67
C GLY A 423 -12.71 18.24 -9.45
N THR A 424 -13.92 18.77 -9.45
CA THR A 424 -14.18 20.15 -9.05
C THR A 424 -14.55 20.20 -7.58
N GLY A 425 -14.07 21.22 -6.88
CA GLY A 425 -14.58 21.54 -5.55
C GLY A 425 -16.10 21.73 -5.58
N SER A 426 -16.78 21.29 -4.54
CA SER A 426 -18.18 21.68 -4.27
C SER A 426 -18.18 22.94 -3.38
N TYR A 427 -19.34 23.56 -3.15
CA TYR A 427 -19.44 24.79 -2.34
C TYR A 427 -18.65 24.66 -1.03
N LYS A 428 -17.58 25.46 -0.90
CA LYS A 428 -16.63 25.49 0.22
C LYS A 428 -15.74 24.25 0.42
N ARG A 429 -15.28 23.62 -0.66
CA ARG A 429 -14.34 22.49 -0.62
C ARG A 429 -13.33 22.58 -1.76
N ASP A 430 -12.16 21.98 -1.54
CA ASP A 430 -11.12 21.85 -2.56
C ASP A 430 -11.55 20.88 -3.68
N GLY A 431 -10.97 21.06 -4.86
CA GLY A 431 -11.17 20.17 -6.01
C GLY A 431 -10.08 19.11 -6.11
N TYR A 432 -10.45 17.84 -6.28
CA TYR A 432 -9.49 16.74 -6.34
C TYR A 432 -9.73 15.82 -7.54
N GLY A 433 -8.82 15.79 -8.51
CA GLY A 433 -8.85 14.84 -9.62
C GLY A 433 -7.67 13.88 -9.58
N TYR A 434 -7.95 12.58 -9.67
CA TYR A 434 -6.93 11.53 -9.57
C TYR A 434 -6.95 10.61 -10.79
N GLY A 435 -5.78 10.33 -11.36
CA GLY A 435 -5.60 9.23 -12.29
C GLY A 435 -5.63 7.89 -11.57
N ILE A 436 -4.53 7.57 -10.88
CA ILE A 436 -4.38 6.35 -10.07
C ILE A 436 -4.07 6.75 -8.63
N TYR A 437 -4.87 6.26 -7.68
CA TYR A 437 -4.71 6.53 -6.26
C TYR A 437 -4.65 5.23 -5.45
N LEU A 438 -3.59 5.07 -4.65
CA LEU A 438 -3.42 4.00 -3.68
C LEU A 438 -3.41 4.61 -2.28
N ASP A 439 -4.37 4.23 -1.44
CA ASP A 439 -4.41 4.59 -0.02
C ASP A 439 -4.32 3.33 0.84
N ARG A 440 -3.32 3.28 1.73
CA ARG A 440 -3.05 2.12 2.60
C ARG A 440 -2.96 0.78 1.84
N SER A 441 -2.44 0.82 0.61
CA SER A 441 -2.49 -0.27 -0.36
C SER A 441 -1.07 -0.67 -0.76
N SER A 442 -0.50 -1.62 -0.02
CA SER A 442 0.94 -1.96 -0.09
C SER A 442 1.21 -3.15 -1.01
N ASN A 443 2.48 -3.35 -1.37
CA ASN A 443 2.94 -4.47 -2.21
C ASN A 443 2.27 -4.51 -3.61
N CYS A 444 1.88 -3.36 -4.15
CA CYS A 444 1.21 -3.27 -5.45
C CYS A 444 2.23 -3.05 -6.59
N THR A 445 1.92 -3.58 -7.77
CA THR A 445 2.72 -3.40 -8.99
C THR A 445 1.93 -2.56 -10.01
N LEU A 446 2.50 -1.42 -10.39
CA LEU A 446 1.99 -0.52 -11.41
C LEU A 446 2.95 -0.57 -12.61
N MET A 447 2.53 -1.13 -13.72
CA MET A 447 3.38 -1.29 -14.91
C MET A 447 2.71 -0.75 -16.18
N GLY A 448 3.41 0.14 -16.89
CA GLY A 448 2.98 0.63 -18.20
C GLY A 448 1.68 1.45 -18.18
N ASN A 449 1.25 1.95 -17.02
CA ASN A 449 0.02 2.73 -16.92
C ASN A 449 0.24 4.18 -17.37
N ILE A 450 -0.84 4.79 -17.87
CA ILE A 450 -0.89 6.18 -18.32
C ILE A 450 -1.91 6.93 -17.47
N ALA A 451 -1.49 7.95 -16.74
CA ALA A 451 -2.30 8.80 -15.87
C ALA A 451 -2.14 10.27 -16.26
N ASN A 452 -2.52 10.60 -17.49
CA ASN A 452 -2.27 11.91 -18.08
C ASN A 452 -3.45 12.87 -17.93
N SER A 453 -3.17 14.17 -17.94
CA SER A 453 -4.18 15.23 -18.03
C SER A 453 -5.24 15.18 -16.92
N ASN A 454 -4.91 14.60 -15.76
CA ASN A 454 -5.80 14.55 -14.60
C ASN A 454 -5.78 15.91 -13.89
N SER A 455 -6.93 16.40 -13.42
CA SER A 455 -7.04 17.77 -12.93
C SER A 455 -7.93 17.98 -11.71
N GLY A 456 -7.48 18.83 -10.79
CA GLY A 456 -8.31 19.31 -9.67
C GLY A 456 -8.51 20.81 -9.77
N THR A 457 -9.74 21.27 -9.63
CA THR A 457 -10.08 22.69 -9.68
C THR A 457 -10.79 23.10 -8.41
N GLY A 458 -10.17 23.98 -7.64
CA GLY A 458 -10.78 24.61 -6.47
C GLY A 458 -11.97 25.48 -6.86
N PHE A 459 -12.96 25.54 -5.96
CA PHE A 459 -14.13 26.38 -6.15
C PHE A 459 -14.05 27.58 -5.19
N TYR A 460 -14.13 28.80 -5.71
CA TYR A 460 -13.75 30.02 -4.98
C TYR A 460 -12.30 29.98 -4.48
N ASN A 461 -11.96 30.60 -3.36
CA ASN A 461 -10.63 30.65 -2.76
C ASN A 461 -10.07 29.30 -2.25
N TYR A 462 -10.66 28.17 -2.63
CA TYR A 462 -10.22 26.83 -2.26
C TYR A 462 -9.21 26.29 -3.25
N ASP A 463 -8.49 25.26 -2.81
CA ASP A 463 -7.37 24.72 -3.55
C ASP A 463 -7.82 23.74 -4.64
N GLY A 464 -6.99 23.58 -5.66
CA GLY A 464 -7.17 22.56 -6.70
C GLY A 464 -6.01 21.58 -6.73
N TYR A 465 -6.32 20.29 -6.67
CA TYR A 465 -5.36 19.20 -6.58
C TYR A 465 -5.52 18.21 -7.74
N GLY A 466 -4.59 18.25 -8.71
CA GLY A 466 -4.50 17.27 -9.78
C GLY A 466 -3.41 16.24 -9.50
N TYR A 467 -3.77 14.95 -9.46
CA TYR A 467 -2.84 13.84 -9.22
C TYR A 467 -2.80 12.88 -10.42
N GLY A 468 -1.62 12.60 -10.93
CA GLY A 468 -1.38 11.52 -11.88
C GLY A 468 -1.42 10.18 -11.18
N ILE A 469 -0.34 9.85 -10.46
CA ILE A 469 -0.22 8.65 -9.63
C ILE A 469 0.07 9.08 -8.20
N TYR A 470 -0.80 8.72 -7.27
CA TYR A 470 -0.66 9.05 -5.85
C TYR A 470 -0.64 7.79 -4.99
N LEU A 471 0.38 7.65 -4.15
CA LEU A 471 0.52 6.63 -3.12
C LEU A 471 0.51 7.32 -1.76
N ASN A 472 -0.48 6.99 -0.94
CA ASN A 472 -0.58 7.43 0.44
C ASN A 472 -0.48 6.23 1.38
N SER A 473 0.47 6.27 2.31
CA SER A 473 0.69 5.19 3.29
C SER A 473 0.78 3.80 2.64
N SER A 474 1.34 3.73 1.43
CA SER A 474 1.31 2.56 0.55
C SER A 474 2.74 2.14 0.23
N SER A 475 3.27 1.21 1.02
CA SER A 475 4.69 0.85 1.02
C SER A 475 4.98 -0.38 0.15
N ASN A 476 6.26 -0.60 -0.19
CA ASN A 476 6.74 -1.75 -0.97
C ASN A 476 6.12 -1.86 -2.37
N CYS A 477 5.71 -0.74 -2.98
CA CYS A 477 5.10 -0.73 -4.30
C CYS A 477 6.16 -0.59 -5.41
N MET A 478 5.92 -1.22 -6.55
CA MET A 478 6.76 -1.13 -7.75
C MET A 478 6.05 -0.36 -8.84
N LEU A 479 6.64 0.75 -9.29
CA LEU A 479 6.16 1.59 -10.38
C LEU A 479 7.17 1.48 -11.53
N MET A 480 6.79 0.80 -12.60
CA MET A 480 7.64 0.55 -13.76
C MET A 480 7.05 1.12 -15.05
N ASN A 481 7.80 1.98 -15.73
CA ASN A 481 7.46 2.52 -17.05
C ASN A 481 6.06 3.17 -17.11
N ASN A 482 5.61 3.79 -16.01
CA ASN A 482 4.36 4.52 -15.99
C ASN A 482 4.56 5.95 -16.49
N THR A 483 3.51 6.53 -17.05
CA THR A 483 3.46 7.91 -17.52
C THR A 483 2.42 8.70 -16.73
N ALA A 484 2.80 9.77 -16.06
CA ALA A 484 1.95 10.65 -15.27
C ALA A 484 2.23 12.11 -15.67
N ASN A 485 1.71 12.50 -16.83
CA ASN A 485 2.03 13.77 -17.48
C ASN A 485 0.86 14.75 -17.47
N SER A 486 1.19 16.04 -17.58
CA SER A 486 0.21 17.12 -17.77
C SER A 486 -0.87 17.15 -16.69
N THR A 487 -0.60 16.70 -15.48
CA THR A 487 -1.55 16.74 -14.35
C THR A 487 -1.65 18.17 -13.83
N ASN A 488 -2.86 18.70 -13.67
CA ASN A 488 -3.07 20.12 -13.39
C ASN A 488 -3.89 20.37 -12.12
N GLY A 489 -3.33 21.10 -11.16
CA GLY A 489 -4.09 21.68 -10.06
C GLY A 489 -4.33 23.16 -10.29
N SER A 490 -5.60 23.58 -10.23
CA SER A 490 -5.99 24.98 -10.40
C SER A 490 -6.69 25.48 -9.14
N GLY A 491 -6.07 26.39 -8.41
CA GLY A 491 -6.74 27.08 -7.32
C GLY A 491 -7.88 27.93 -7.84
N GLY A 492 -8.97 28.02 -7.08
CA GLY A 492 -10.10 28.81 -7.54
C GLY A 492 -9.94 30.32 -7.24
N GLU A 493 -10.81 31.12 -7.83
CA GLU A 493 -10.75 32.59 -7.74
C GLU A 493 -11.36 33.10 -6.42
N GLY A 494 -10.78 34.16 -5.83
CA GLY A 494 -11.32 34.82 -4.63
C GLY A 494 -12.74 35.38 -4.83
N HIS A 495 -13.55 35.41 -3.76
CA HIS A 495 -14.99 35.71 -3.85
C HIS A 495 -15.65 36.22 -2.54
N ASP A 496 -16.47 37.27 -2.65
CA ASP A 496 -17.30 37.95 -1.61
C ASP A 496 -16.48 38.59 -0.45
N PRO A 497 -17.01 39.60 0.29
CA PRO A 497 -16.21 40.60 1.04
C PRO A 497 -15.50 40.07 2.30
N TYR A 498 -15.42 38.75 2.48
CA TYR A 498 -14.75 38.08 3.60
C TYR A 498 -13.60 37.16 3.14
N GLU A 499 -13.50 36.76 1.87
CA GLU A 499 -12.56 35.75 1.37
C GLU A 499 -11.83 36.24 0.09
N PHE A 500 -10.95 37.22 0.27
CA PHE A 500 -10.29 37.96 -0.82
C PHE A 500 -9.22 37.18 -1.61
N PHE A 501 -8.66 36.11 -1.06
CA PHE A 501 -7.47 35.45 -1.61
C PHE A 501 -7.85 34.41 -2.67
N GLY A 502 -7.00 34.24 -3.70
CA GLY A 502 -7.11 33.09 -4.59
C GLY A 502 -6.64 31.81 -3.89
N GLY A 503 -7.24 30.67 -4.22
CA GLY A 503 -6.78 29.37 -3.73
C GLY A 503 -5.50 28.90 -4.41
N ASP A 504 -4.85 27.90 -3.85
CA ASP A 504 -3.60 27.34 -4.39
C ASP A 504 -3.88 26.24 -5.42
N GLY A 505 -2.99 26.10 -6.40
CA GLY A 505 -3.07 25.04 -7.41
C GLY A 505 -1.92 24.04 -7.28
N TYR A 506 -2.23 22.75 -7.16
CA TYR A 506 -1.25 21.68 -6.98
C TYR A 506 -1.33 20.62 -8.08
N GLY A 507 -0.33 20.54 -8.96
CA GLY A 507 -0.21 19.51 -9.99
C GLY A 507 0.88 18.50 -9.66
N TYR A 508 0.49 17.27 -9.33
CA TYR A 508 1.39 16.18 -8.97
C TYR A 508 1.44 15.10 -10.05
N GLY A 509 2.62 14.87 -10.63
CA GLY A 509 2.86 13.73 -11.51
C GLY A 509 2.81 12.40 -10.75
N ILE A 510 3.89 12.09 -10.05
CA ILE A 510 3.98 10.92 -9.16
C ILE A 510 4.23 11.42 -7.74
N TYR A 511 3.32 11.10 -6.82
CA TYR A 511 3.40 11.52 -5.43
C TYR A 511 3.37 10.33 -4.48
N LEU A 512 4.38 10.25 -3.61
CA LEU A 512 4.49 9.28 -2.53
C LEU A 512 4.43 10.04 -1.20
N ASN A 513 3.37 9.82 -0.43
CA ASN A 513 3.23 10.33 0.93
C ASN A 513 3.30 9.18 1.92
N SER A 514 4.22 9.27 2.89
CA SER A 514 4.39 8.27 3.95
C SER A 514 4.50 6.84 3.39
N SER A 515 5.12 6.69 2.23
CA SER A 515 5.13 5.45 1.42
C SER A 515 6.57 5.00 1.23
N SER A 516 7.00 4.04 2.05
CA SER A 516 8.41 3.63 2.13
C SER A 516 8.71 2.37 1.32
N ASN A 517 10.00 2.16 1.02
CA ASN A 517 10.51 1.00 0.28
C ASN A 517 9.90 0.84 -1.14
N CYS A 518 9.47 1.94 -1.76
CA CYS A 518 8.92 1.90 -3.11
C CYS A 518 10.03 2.00 -4.18
N MET A 519 9.84 1.29 -5.29
CA MET A 519 10.74 1.31 -6.44
C MET A 519 10.07 2.00 -7.62
N LEU A 520 10.70 3.04 -8.16
CA LEU A 520 10.27 3.78 -9.33
C LEU A 520 11.34 3.60 -10.41
N THR A 521 11.02 2.86 -11.47
CA THR A 521 11.94 2.59 -12.58
C THR A 521 11.36 3.00 -13.92
N GLY A 522 12.07 3.85 -14.68
CA GLY A 522 11.67 4.19 -16.05
C GLY A 522 10.39 5.01 -16.16
N ASN A 523 9.91 5.62 -15.08
CA ASN A 523 8.66 6.38 -15.10
C ASN A 523 8.87 7.79 -15.66
N ILE A 524 7.82 8.32 -16.28
CA ILE A 524 7.79 9.66 -16.86
C ILE A 524 6.74 10.47 -16.12
N ALA A 525 7.16 11.56 -15.47
CA ALA A 525 6.28 12.50 -14.79
C ALA A 525 6.58 13.92 -15.29
N TYR A 526 6.02 14.27 -16.44
CA TYR A 526 6.44 15.39 -17.26
C TYR A 526 5.35 16.45 -17.44
N SER A 527 5.73 17.73 -17.43
CA SER A 527 4.83 18.88 -17.68
C SER A 527 3.65 19.00 -16.71
N ASN A 528 3.82 18.53 -15.47
CA ASN A 528 2.79 18.62 -14.43
C ASN A 528 2.72 20.06 -13.86
N SER A 529 1.51 20.60 -13.67
CA SER A 529 1.33 22.03 -13.42
C SER A 529 0.43 22.38 -12.24
N GLY A 530 0.92 23.28 -11.38
CA GLY A 530 0.11 23.99 -10.40
C GLY A 530 -0.14 25.43 -10.83
N ILE A 531 -1.39 25.87 -10.78
CA ILE A 531 -1.82 27.22 -11.17
C ILE A 531 -2.61 27.83 -10.01
N GLY A 532 -2.06 28.88 -9.42
CA GLY A 532 -2.74 29.62 -8.36
C GLY A 532 -3.96 30.38 -8.88
N GLY A 533 -4.98 30.48 -8.03
CA GLY A 533 -6.20 31.21 -8.29
C GLY A 533 -6.00 32.73 -8.24
N ARG A 534 -6.89 33.47 -8.92
CA ARG A 534 -6.82 34.93 -8.91
C ARG A 534 -7.40 35.49 -7.60
N GLY A 535 -6.76 36.50 -7.03
CA GLY A 535 -7.32 37.26 -5.91
C GLY A 535 -8.49 38.16 -6.32
N GLU A 536 -9.39 38.41 -5.38
CA GLU A 536 -10.61 39.17 -5.62
C GLU A 536 -10.33 40.67 -5.82
N ASN A 537 -11.10 41.33 -6.69
CA ASN A 537 -10.97 42.78 -6.86
C ASN A 537 -11.67 43.51 -5.71
N ALA A 538 -11.12 44.63 -5.28
CA ALA A 538 -11.81 45.55 -4.40
C ALA A 538 -13.07 46.11 -5.10
N ASP A 539 -14.17 46.15 -4.37
CA ASP A 539 -15.43 46.77 -4.77
C ASP A 539 -15.56 48.21 -4.23
N GLU A 540 -16.49 48.99 -4.79
CA GLU A 540 -16.68 50.43 -4.50
C GLU A 540 -16.94 50.78 -3.02
N TRP A 541 -17.24 49.79 -2.19
CA TRP A 541 -17.57 49.95 -0.77
C TRP A 541 -16.45 49.47 0.17
N ASN A 542 -15.34 48.94 -0.35
CA ASN A 542 -14.27 48.34 0.44
C ASN A 542 -12.94 49.10 0.27
N GLU A 543 -12.49 49.78 1.32
CA GLU A 543 -11.20 50.49 1.39
C GLU A 543 -9.98 49.54 1.54
N TRP A 544 -10.20 48.22 1.54
CA TRP A 544 -9.22 47.20 1.98
C TRP A 544 -8.23 46.73 0.90
N GLY A 545 -8.30 47.27 -0.32
CA GLY A 545 -7.42 46.85 -1.43
C GLY A 545 -7.84 45.53 -2.07
N GLY A 546 -7.14 45.14 -3.13
CA GLY A 546 -7.39 43.88 -3.85
C GLY A 546 -6.79 42.68 -3.10
N GLY A 547 -7.42 41.51 -3.24
CA GLY A 547 -6.93 40.27 -2.62
C GLY A 547 -5.73 39.66 -3.34
N SER A 548 -4.90 38.90 -2.64
CA SER A 548 -3.70 38.29 -3.24
C SER A 548 -4.07 37.07 -4.08
N GLY A 549 -3.30 36.80 -5.14
CA GLY A 549 -3.41 35.55 -5.88
C GLY A 549 -2.89 34.38 -5.05
N GLY A 550 -3.43 33.18 -5.30
CA GLY A 550 -2.94 31.96 -4.69
C GLY A 550 -1.65 31.46 -5.33
N ASP A 551 -0.98 30.53 -4.68
CA ASP A 551 0.29 29.97 -5.12
C ASP A 551 0.09 28.81 -6.12
N GLY A 552 1.06 28.63 -7.02
CA GLY A 552 1.09 27.50 -7.96
C GLY A 552 2.20 26.51 -7.64
N TYR A 553 1.87 25.23 -7.48
CA TYR A 553 2.79 24.16 -7.14
C TYR A 553 2.79 23.03 -8.19
N GLY A 554 3.89 22.90 -8.93
CA GLY A 554 4.10 21.82 -9.91
C GLY A 554 5.13 20.82 -9.42
N TYR A 555 4.81 19.53 -9.48
CA TYR A 555 5.69 18.43 -9.06
C TYR A 555 5.78 17.36 -10.15
N GLY A 556 7.00 17.04 -10.58
CA GLY A 556 7.27 15.85 -11.38
C GLY A 556 7.11 14.61 -10.52
N ILE A 557 8.12 14.34 -9.67
CA ILE A 557 8.09 13.27 -8.66
C ILE A 557 8.24 13.89 -7.27
N TYR A 558 7.34 13.55 -6.36
CA TYR A 558 7.36 14.07 -4.99
C TYR A 558 7.37 12.91 -3.98
N LEU A 559 8.36 12.92 -3.09
CA LEU A 559 8.45 12.03 -1.93
C LEU A 559 8.31 12.89 -0.68
N GLN A 560 7.26 12.61 0.09
CA GLN A 560 6.99 13.24 1.37
C GLN A 560 6.96 12.19 2.48
N HIS A 561 7.69 12.43 3.57
CA HIS A 561 7.77 11.52 4.73
C HIS A 561 8.06 10.05 4.35
N SER A 562 8.80 9.86 3.25
CA SER A 562 9.01 8.54 2.65
C SER A 562 10.47 8.12 2.85
N SER A 563 10.71 6.82 3.02
CA SER A 563 12.06 6.31 3.25
C SER A 563 12.41 5.12 2.37
N ASN A 564 13.70 4.92 2.13
CA ASN A 564 14.24 3.79 1.37
C ASN A 564 13.68 3.68 -0.06
N GLY A 565 13.33 4.81 -0.68
CA GLY A 565 12.84 4.84 -2.06
C GLY A 565 13.98 4.64 -3.06
N ILE A 566 13.77 3.83 -4.10
CA ILE A 566 14.74 3.61 -5.19
C ILE A 566 14.14 4.20 -6.46
N LEU A 567 14.75 5.27 -6.97
CA LEU A 567 14.35 5.96 -8.19
C LEU A 567 15.45 5.76 -9.24
N THR A 568 15.17 4.96 -10.27
CA THR A 568 16.12 4.67 -11.35
C THR A 568 15.56 5.04 -12.73
N ASN A 569 16.33 5.76 -13.54
CA ASN A 569 15.94 6.07 -14.93
C ASN A 569 14.59 6.78 -15.09
N ASN A 570 14.15 7.57 -14.09
CA ASN A 570 12.90 8.31 -14.21
C ASN A 570 13.14 9.68 -14.85
N THR A 571 12.17 10.17 -15.60
CA THR A 571 12.16 11.54 -16.14
C THR A 571 11.10 12.36 -15.42
N ALA A 572 11.51 13.47 -14.80
CA ALA A 572 10.63 14.30 -14.00
C ALA A 572 10.77 15.78 -14.37
N ASN A 573 9.64 16.41 -14.67
CA ASN A 573 9.54 17.84 -14.94
C ASN A 573 8.21 18.38 -14.44
N SER A 574 8.21 19.65 -14.08
CA SER A 574 7.00 20.40 -13.80
C SER A 574 7.07 21.83 -14.32
N ILE A 575 5.90 22.45 -14.34
CA ILE A 575 5.71 23.87 -14.60
C ILE A 575 4.84 24.40 -13.46
N SER A 576 5.01 25.64 -13.04
CA SER A 576 4.12 26.25 -12.05
C SER A 576 3.89 27.72 -12.36
N ASN A 577 2.67 28.18 -12.11
CA ASN A 577 2.31 29.59 -12.29
C ASN A 577 1.56 30.11 -11.06
N GLY A 578 2.03 31.21 -10.49
CA GLY A 578 1.35 31.89 -9.40
C GLY A 578 0.09 32.60 -9.90
N GLY A 579 -0.91 32.66 -9.02
CA GLY A 579 -2.16 33.35 -9.25
C GLY A 579 -1.98 34.85 -9.31
N ARG A 580 -2.84 35.55 -10.07
CA ARG A 580 -2.74 37.00 -10.18
C ARG A 580 -3.40 37.70 -8.99
N GLY A 581 -2.80 38.77 -8.49
CA GLY A 581 -3.44 39.67 -7.53
C GLY A 581 -4.70 40.36 -8.07
N GLY A 582 -5.65 40.58 -7.18
CA GLY A 582 -6.89 41.32 -7.40
C GLY A 582 -6.67 42.83 -7.50
N ARG A 583 -7.56 43.54 -8.19
CA ARG A 583 -7.42 45.00 -8.40
C ARG A 583 -7.76 45.78 -7.12
N GLY A 584 -7.00 46.82 -6.82
CA GLY A 584 -7.27 47.77 -5.73
C GLY A 584 -8.01 49.01 -6.24
N GLN A 585 -8.84 49.63 -5.39
CA GLN A 585 -9.62 50.84 -5.72
C GLN A 585 -9.63 51.86 -4.56
N TYR A 586 -9.85 53.14 -4.89
CA TYR A 586 -10.08 54.25 -3.94
C TYR A 586 -9.01 54.38 -2.84
N GLY A 587 -7.74 54.29 -3.23
CA GLY A 587 -6.59 54.34 -2.30
C GLY A 587 -6.20 52.99 -1.68
N GLY A 588 -6.97 51.91 -1.88
CA GLY A 588 -6.59 50.55 -1.47
C GLY A 588 -5.64 49.89 -2.47
N ILE A 589 -4.52 49.33 -1.98
CA ILE A 589 -3.45 48.73 -2.80
C ILE A 589 -3.98 47.52 -3.60
N GLY A 590 -3.50 47.32 -4.83
CA GLY A 590 -3.71 46.06 -5.56
C GLY A 590 -3.15 44.85 -4.80
N GLY A 591 -3.79 43.69 -4.92
CA GLY A 591 -3.33 42.47 -4.25
C GLY A 591 -2.00 41.96 -4.81
N ALA A 592 -1.23 41.25 -4.00
CA ALA A 592 0.01 40.64 -4.45
C ALA A 592 -0.26 39.49 -5.43
N GLY A 593 0.65 39.26 -6.37
CA GLY A 593 0.68 38.02 -7.13
C GLY A 593 1.11 36.86 -6.24
N GLY A 594 0.54 35.68 -6.46
CA GLY A 594 0.96 34.46 -5.78
C GLY A 594 2.32 33.98 -6.28
N ASN A 595 3.00 33.22 -5.45
CA ASN A 595 4.27 32.60 -5.79
C ASN A 595 4.07 31.37 -6.67
N SER A 596 5.17 30.86 -7.22
CA SER A 596 5.15 29.60 -7.95
C SER A 596 6.33 28.72 -7.57
N TYR A 597 6.07 27.42 -7.48
CA TYR A 597 7.05 26.43 -7.07
C TYR A 597 7.02 25.23 -8.02
N SER A 598 8.07 25.10 -8.84
CA SER A 598 8.21 24.00 -9.79
C SER A 598 9.37 23.09 -9.37
N TYR A 599 9.06 21.81 -9.18
CA TYR A 599 10.01 20.77 -8.79
C TYR A 599 10.06 19.65 -9.83
N GLY A 600 11.26 19.25 -10.24
CA GLY A 600 11.47 18.01 -11.00
C GLY A 600 11.28 16.82 -10.07
N ILE A 601 12.24 16.62 -9.16
CA ILE A 601 12.14 15.66 -8.05
C ILE A 601 12.20 16.41 -6.73
N TYR A 602 11.21 16.21 -5.86
CA TYR A 602 11.19 16.81 -4.54
C TYR A 602 11.22 15.74 -3.45
N MET A 603 12.13 15.88 -2.50
CA MET A 603 12.21 15.07 -1.29
C MET A 603 11.99 15.98 -0.08
N ASN A 604 10.93 15.70 0.66
CA ASN A 604 10.52 16.46 1.84
C ASN A 604 10.43 15.52 3.04
N TYR A 605 11.20 15.79 4.09
CA TYR A 605 11.29 14.92 5.28
C TYR A 605 11.50 13.44 4.94
N SER A 606 12.28 13.16 3.91
CA SER A 606 12.51 11.81 3.38
C SER A 606 13.94 11.36 3.64
N SER A 607 14.18 10.05 3.70
CA SER A 607 15.52 9.56 4.06
C SER A 607 15.90 8.23 3.40
N ASN A 608 17.20 7.98 3.30
CA ASN A 608 17.75 6.72 2.80
C ASN A 608 17.32 6.38 1.36
N CYS A 609 17.01 7.40 0.54
CA CYS A 609 16.60 7.18 -0.85
C CYS A 609 17.81 7.10 -1.79
N ILE A 610 17.69 6.32 -2.86
CA ILE A 610 18.69 6.18 -3.92
C ILE A 610 18.08 6.70 -5.21
N LEU A 611 18.71 7.73 -5.78
CA LEU A 611 18.34 8.32 -7.06
C LEU A 611 19.49 8.08 -8.04
N THR A 612 19.27 7.19 -9.01
CA THR A 612 20.27 6.83 -10.01
C THR A 612 19.77 7.08 -11.42
N SER A 613 20.56 7.77 -12.24
CA SER A 613 20.29 7.96 -13.68
C SER A 613 18.93 8.62 -13.98
N ASN A 614 18.40 9.43 -13.06
CA ASN A 614 17.16 10.17 -13.29
C ASN A 614 17.43 11.48 -14.02
N ILE A 615 16.44 11.94 -14.78
CA ILE A 615 16.47 13.18 -15.53
C ILE A 615 15.46 14.16 -14.89
N ALA A 616 15.97 15.20 -14.24
CA ALA A 616 15.18 16.32 -13.75
C ALA A 616 15.42 17.54 -14.66
N ASN A 617 14.58 17.72 -15.67
CA ASN A 617 14.82 18.70 -16.74
C ASN A 617 13.76 19.79 -16.82
N SER A 618 14.09 20.91 -17.45
CA SER A 618 13.16 21.95 -17.94
C SER A 618 12.15 22.52 -16.93
N THR A 619 12.47 22.47 -15.63
CA THR A 619 11.54 22.95 -14.60
C THR A 619 11.39 24.46 -14.67
N ARG A 620 10.16 24.95 -14.53
CA ARG A 620 9.84 26.37 -14.74
C ARG A 620 8.79 26.87 -13.76
N GLY A 621 9.18 27.78 -12.87
CA GLY A 621 8.26 28.51 -12.00
C GLY A 621 8.13 29.95 -12.45
N ARG A 622 6.89 30.42 -12.65
CA ARG A 622 6.57 31.83 -12.91
C ARG A 622 5.67 32.43 -11.84
N GLY A 623 6.17 33.43 -11.12
CA GLY A 623 5.37 34.16 -10.15
C GLY A 623 4.18 34.88 -10.79
N GLY A 624 3.12 35.03 -10.02
CA GLY A 624 1.89 35.70 -10.42
C GLY A 624 2.07 37.21 -10.53
N GLY A 625 1.31 37.84 -11.42
CA GLY A 625 1.35 39.31 -11.55
C GLY A 625 0.63 40.01 -10.41
N GLY A 626 1.15 41.15 -9.99
CA GLY A 626 0.47 42.04 -9.05
C GLY A 626 -0.85 42.59 -9.59
N GLY A 627 -1.74 42.90 -8.65
CA GLY A 627 -3.02 43.55 -8.90
C GLY A 627 -2.84 45.00 -9.33
N PHE A 628 -3.67 45.48 -10.26
CA PHE A 628 -3.64 46.90 -10.64
C PHE A 628 -4.32 47.77 -9.59
N GLY A 629 -3.72 48.94 -9.30
CA GLY A 629 -4.39 50.00 -8.54
C GLY A 629 -5.19 50.90 -9.48
N ILE A 630 -6.41 51.28 -9.10
CA ILE A 630 -7.29 52.20 -9.84
C ILE A 630 -7.76 53.32 -8.90
N HIS A 631 -7.96 54.55 -9.40
CA HIS A 631 -8.41 55.71 -8.63
C HIS A 631 -7.50 56.03 -7.43
N ASP A 632 -6.27 56.46 -7.72
CA ASP A 632 -5.23 56.83 -6.74
C ASP A 632 -4.70 55.67 -5.86
N ALA A 633 -5.07 54.43 -6.15
CA ALA A 633 -4.49 53.24 -5.53
C ALA A 633 -3.13 52.86 -6.11
N ASP A 634 -2.27 52.33 -5.23
CA ASP A 634 -1.00 51.68 -5.58
C ASP A 634 -1.24 50.30 -6.24
N GLY A 635 -0.32 49.86 -7.08
CA GLY A 635 -0.30 48.50 -7.61
C GLY A 635 0.25 47.50 -6.60
N GLY A 636 -0.19 46.24 -6.69
CA GLY A 636 0.34 45.16 -5.86
C GLY A 636 1.66 44.61 -6.38
N ASP A 637 2.45 43.99 -5.50
CA ASP A 637 3.71 43.36 -5.87
C ASP A 637 3.49 42.09 -6.71
N GLY A 638 4.45 41.77 -7.58
CA GLY A 638 4.49 40.48 -8.27
C GLY A 638 5.00 39.38 -7.34
N GLY A 639 4.52 38.15 -7.53
CA GLY A 639 4.98 36.98 -6.78
C GLY A 639 6.33 36.46 -7.27
N ASP A 640 6.99 35.66 -6.45
CA ASP A 640 8.26 35.04 -6.79
C ASP A 640 8.09 33.77 -7.63
N GLY A 641 9.09 33.46 -8.46
CA GLY A 641 9.14 32.25 -9.27
C GLY A 641 10.26 31.31 -8.85
N TYR A 642 9.92 30.18 -8.24
CA TYR A 642 10.86 29.17 -7.78
C TYR A 642 10.88 27.94 -8.69
N SER A 643 12.08 27.47 -9.03
CA SER A 643 12.28 26.31 -9.89
C SER A 643 13.49 25.50 -9.44
N TYR A 644 13.25 24.22 -9.20
CA TYR A 644 14.24 23.27 -8.70
C TYR A 644 14.24 22.01 -9.54
N GLY A 645 15.43 21.54 -9.91
CA GLY A 645 15.59 20.27 -10.60
C GLY A 645 15.36 19.13 -9.61
N ILE A 646 16.25 19.02 -8.63
CA ILE A 646 16.09 18.15 -7.47
C ILE A 646 16.17 18.98 -6.19
N HIS A 647 15.15 18.89 -5.33
CA HIS A 647 15.10 19.61 -4.06
C HIS A 647 15.07 18.63 -2.89
N LEU A 648 15.96 18.81 -1.91
CA LEU A 648 15.95 18.10 -0.64
C LEU A 648 15.69 19.09 0.50
N TYR A 649 14.52 18.95 1.13
CA TYR A 649 14.15 19.68 2.33
C TYR A 649 14.06 18.72 3.51
N SER A 650 14.84 18.99 4.56
CA SER A 650 14.91 18.12 5.76
C SER A 650 15.08 16.63 5.43
N SER A 651 15.85 16.33 4.37
CA SER A 651 15.99 14.99 3.82
C SER A 651 17.44 14.54 3.84
N SER A 652 17.70 13.37 4.41
CA SER A 652 19.05 12.95 4.83
C SER A 652 19.39 11.52 4.44
N ASN A 653 20.69 11.21 4.37
CA ASN A 653 21.23 9.89 4.06
C ASN A 653 20.85 9.36 2.66
N CYS A 654 20.59 10.25 1.70
CA CYS A 654 20.27 9.86 0.33
C CYS A 654 21.51 9.80 -0.56
N MET A 655 21.46 8.98 -1.60
CA MET A 655 22.50 8.86 -2.63
C MET A 655 21.95 9.33 -3.97
N LEU A 656 22.61 10.32 -4.59
CA LEU A 656 22.24 10.86 -5.89
C LEU A 656 23.41 10.66 -6.86
N THR A 657 23.28 9.73 -7.79
CA THR A 657 24.35 9.40 -8.75
C THR A 657 23.86 9.30 -10.19
N SER A 658 24.70 9.63 -11.16
CA SER A 658 24.36 9.54 -12.59
C SER A 658 23.14 10.38 -13.02
N ASN A 659 22.60 11.26 -12.16
CA ASN A 659 21.40 12.03 -12.50
C ASN A 659 21.77 13.20 -13.41
N THR A 660 20.89 13.51 -14.35
CA THR A 660 21.00 14.70 -15.19
C THR A 660 20.00 15.74 -14.72
N VAL A 661 20.50 16.91 -14.32
CA VAL A 661 19.69 18.05 -13.90
C VAL A 661 19.94 19.21 -14.83
N ASN A 662 18.90 19.65 -15.55
CA ASN A 662 19.09 20.67 -16.57
C ASN A 662 17.94 21.66 -16.75
N SER A 663 18.27 22.82 -17.32
CA SER A 663 17.30 23.83 -17.77
C SER A 663 16.33 24.33 -16.70
N THR A 664 16.77 24.45 -15.44
CA THR A 664 15.93 24.98 -14.35
C THR A 664 15.89 26.51 -14.36
N SER A 665 14.68 27.09 -14.41
CA SER A 665 14.48 28.54 -14.54
C SER A 665 13.31 29.04 -13.70
N GLY A 666 13.61 29.88 -12.71
CA GLY A 666 12.61 30.67 -11.99
C GLY A 666 12.45 32.06 -12.61
N GLY A 667 11.22 32.56 -12.71
CA GLY A 667 10.92 33.92 -13.18
C GLY A 667 9.89 34.59 -12.30
N GLY A 668 10.22 35.77 -11.76
CA GLY A 668 9.28 36.54 -10.95
C GLY A 668 8.11 37.11 -11.77
N GLY A 669 7.00 37.32 -11.09
CA GLY A 669 5.83 38.00 -11.62
C GLY A 669 6.05 39.51 -11.69
N ARG A 670 5.37 40.18 -12.62
CA ARG A 670 5.45 41.64 -12.74
C ARG A 670 4.62 42.32 -11.66
N GLY A 671 5.14 43.41 -11.11
CA GLY A 671 4.37 44.31 -10.27
C GLY A 671 3.18 44.93 -11.02
N GLY A 672 2.10 45.16 -10.30
CA GLY A 672 0.92 45.86 -10.81
C GLY A 672 1.22 47.34 -11.01
N SER A 673 0.68 47.96 -12.06
CA SER A 673 0.69 49.42 -12.18
C SER A 673 -0.28 50.04 -11.18
N GLY A 674 0.17 51.04 -10.43
CA GLY A 674 -0.72 51.99 -9.75
C GLY A 674 -1.28 52.96 -10.78
N GLY A 675 -2.59 53.21 -10.77
CA GLY A 675 -3.23 54.10 -11.75
C GLY A 675 -2.66 55.51 -11.65
N SER A 676 -2.91 56.16 -10.51
CA SER A 676 -2.32 57.45 -10.13
C SER A 676 -1.43 57.35 -8.88
N GLY A 677 -1.40 56.18 -8.21
CA GLY A 677 -0.43 55.82 -7.17
C GLY A 677 0.87 55.22 -7.73
N SER A 678 1.72 54.72 -6.85
CA SER A 678 2.95 53.99 -7.18
C SER A 678 2.69 52.59 -7.73
N GLY A 679 3.57 52.09 -8.61
CA GLY A 679 3.53 50.70 -9.06
C GLY A 679 4.10 49.76 -8.01
N GLY A 680 3.61 48.52 -8.00
CA GLY A 680 4.19 47.44 -7.20
C GLY A 680 5.53 46.98 -7.77
N SER A 681 6.30 46.29 -6.93
CA SER A 681 7.60 45.72 -7.27
C SER A 681 7.45 44.46 -8.11
N ASP A 682 8.41 44.19 -8.99
CA ASP A 682 8.53 42.88 -9.65
C ASP A 682 9.03 41.83 -8.63
N GLY A 683 8.51 40.62 -8.73
CA GLY A 683 9.00 39.47 -7.97
C GLY A 683 10.34 38.97 -8.49
N TYR A 684 10.98 38.11 -7.71
CA TYR A 684 12.27 37.51 -8.03
C TYR A 684 12.13 36.13 -8.67
N GLY A 685 13.11 35.77 -9.50
CA GLY A 685 13.25 34.43 -10.09
C GLY A 685 14.38 33.65 -9.43
N TYR A 686 14.08 32.44 -8.96
CA TYR A 686 15.04 31.52 -8.34
C TYR A 686 15.04 30.19 -9.11
N GLY A 687 16.15 29.89 -9.80
CA GLY A 687 16.35 28.64 -10.52
C GLY A 687 17.58 27.92 -9.99
N HIS A 688 17.41 26.67 -9.54
CA HIS A 688 18.50 25.83 -9.04
C HIS A 688 18.42 24.42 -9.64
N GLY A 689 19.57 23.86 -10.04
CA GLY A 689 19.68 22.46 -10.41
C GLY A 689 19.37 21.57 -9.20
N ILE A 690 20.29 21.51 -8.24
CA ILE A 690 20.04 20.87 -6.94
C ILE A 690 19.99 21.91 -5.82
N TYR A 691 18.98 21.85 -4.97
CA TYR A 691 18.82 22.73 -3.82
C TYR A 691 18.68 21.88 -2.54
N MET A 692 19.49 22.18 -1.53
CA MET A 692 19.48 21.50 -0.24
C MET A 692 19.35 22.50 0.91
N TRP A 693 18.31 22.31 1.74
CA TRP A 693 17.96 23.23 2.82
C TRP A 693 17.38 22.52 4.05
N SER A 694 17.45 23.18 5.21
CA SER A 694 16.83 22.77 6.48
C SER A 694 17.28 21.39 6.97
N SER A 695 18.54 21.25 7.38
CA SER A 695 19.06 19.99 7.96
C SER A 695 19.03 18.77 7.03
N SER A 696 19.09 18.99 5.70
CA SER A 696 19.30 17.93 4.71
C SER A 696 20.77 17.48 4.72
N ASN A 697 21.14 16.56 5.61
CA ASN A 697 22.53 16.20 5.89
C ASN A 697 22.88 14.78 5.46
N HIS A 698 24.19 14.51 5.35
CA HIS A 698 24.75 13.19 5.05
C HIS A 698 24.28 12.60 3.73
N ASN A 699 23.92 13.46 2.77
CA ASN A 699 23.64 13.03 1.41
C ASN A 699 24.95 12.93 0.63
N THR A 700 25.02 11.96 -0.30
CA THR A 700 26.18 11.72 -1.17
C THR A 700 25.79 11.95 -2.62
N LEU A 701 26.50 12.85 -3.29
CA LEU A 701 26.25 13.26 -4.67
C LEU A 701 27.54 13.16 -5.48
N HIS A 702 27.57 12.34 -6.52
CA HIS A 702 28.67 12.28 -7.48
C HIS A 702 28.18 11.72 -8.82
N HIS A 703 28.96 11.92 -9.89
CA HIS A 703 28.63 11.48 -11.25
C HIS A 703 27.34 12.09 -11.81
N ASN A 704 26.87 13.23 -11.27
CA ASN A 704 25.69 13.91 -11.80
C ASN A 704 26.09 14.95 -12.86
N ASN A 705 25.18 15.24 -13.78
CA ASN A 705 25.35 16.22 -14.85
C ASN A 705 24.51 17.46 -14.60
N PHE A 706 25.16 18.61 -14.38
CA PHE A 706 24.52 19.91 -14.20
C PHE A 706 24.66 20.76 -15.47
N ILE A 707 23.55 21.00 -16.18
CA ILE A 707 23.57 21.60 -17.51
C ILE A 707 22.53 22.72 -17.65
N ALA A 708 22.94 23.90 -18.09
CA ALA A 708 22.09 25.04 -18.42
C ALA A 708 21.11 25.43 -17.30
N ASN A 709 21.52 25.29 -16.05
CA ASN A 709 20.73 25.73 -14.90
C ASN A 709 21.02 27.19 -14.59
N THR A 710 20.03 27.94 -14.08
CA THR A 710 20.27 29.33 -13.63
C THR A 710 21.35 29.40 -12.54
N ARG A 711 21.33 28.41 -11.64
CA ARG A 711 22.39 28.11 -10.67
C ARG A 711 22.50 26.59 -10.59
N ASN A 712 23.70 26.02 -10.68
CA ASN A 712 23.83 24.57 -10.70
C ASN A 712 23.49 23.91 -9.36
N ALA A 713 23.98 24.44 -8.25
CA ALA A 713 23.72 23.89 -6.91
C ALA A 713 23.62 24.95 -5.82
N TYR A 714 22.89 24.62 -4.75
CA TYR A 714 22.91 25.34 -3.47
C TYR A 714 22.84 24.36 -2.29
N ASP A 715 23.74 24.51 -1.32
CA ASP A 715 23.84 23.66 -0.15
C ASP A 715 24.17 24.48 1.12
N SER A 716 23.19 24.61 2.01
CA SER A 716 23.37 25.21 3.34
C SER A 716 23.61 24.19 4.45
N CYS A 717 23.77 22.91 4.09
CA CYS A 717 23.82 21.77 5.00
C CYS A 717 25.19 21.05 4.94
N THR A 718 25.31 19.88 5.56
CA THR A 718 26.55 19.07 5.56
C THR A 718 26.39 17.86 4.64
N ASN A 719 26.87 17.96 3.39
CA ASN A 719 26.76 16.91 2.37
C ASN A 719 28.08 16.67 1.63
N GLN A 720 28.17 15.50 1.00
CA GLN A 720 29.33 15.10 0.22
C GLN A 720 29.02 15.20 -1.27
N TRP A 721 29.79 16.03 -2.00
CA TRP A 721 29.59 16.32 -3.43
C TRP A 721 30.60 15.63 -4.35
N ASN A 722 31.38 14.68 -3.82
CA ASN A 722 32.28 13.87 -4.62
C ASN A 722 32.54 12.52 -3.94
N SER A 723 32.85 11.49 -4.73
CA SER A 723 33.39 10.23 -4.22
C SER A 723 34.89 10.38 -3.87
N THR A 724 35.57 9.28 -3.57
CA THR A 724 37.03 9.29 -3.36
C THR A 724 37.83 9.43 -4.65
N THR A 725 37.21 9.20 -5.80
CA THR A 725 37.90 9.13 -7.10
C THR A 725 37.32 10.06 -8.16
N ALA A 726 36.11 10.59 -7.98
CA ALA A 726 35.44 11.43 -8.97
C ALA A 726 34.26 12.21 -8.37
N GLY A 727 33.94 13.36 -8.93
CA GLY A 727 32.87 14.28 -8.54
C GLY A 727 31.75 14.34 -9.57
N ASN A 728 31.22 15.53 -9.81
CA ASN A 728 30.12 15.80 -10.74
C ASN A 728 30.61 16.63 -11.94
N TYR A 729 29.83 16.63 -13.02
CA TYR A 729 30.04 17.51 -14.16
C TYR A 729 29.24 18.81 -14.02
N TRP A 730 29.92 19.93 -14.23
CA TRP A 730 29.35 21.28 -14.14
C TRP A 730 29.60 22.02 -15.44
N ASP A 731 28.54 22.46 -16.12
CA ASP A 731 28.67 23.16 -17.41
C ASP A 731 29.34 24.54 -17.33
N ASP A 732 29.45 25.10 -16.12
CA ASP A 732 30.15 26.35 -15.82
C ASP A 732 31.54 26.15 -15.18
N TYR A 733 32.05 24.92 -15.13
CA TYR A 733 33.41 24.65 -14.65
C TYR A 733 34.46 25.12 -15.67
N LEU A 734 35.40 25.93 -15.20
CA LEU A 734 36.46 26.55 -16.01
C LEU A 734 37.87 26.12 -15.58
N GLY A 735 37.99 25.09 -14.74
CA GLY A 735 39.28 24.61 -14.25
C GLY A 735 40.09 23.87 -15.31
N THR A 736 41.32 23.52 -14.96
CA THR A 736 42.25 22.80 -15.85
C THR A 736 42.38 21.33 -15.45
N ASP A 737 42.64 20.48 -16.43
CA ASP A 737 43.04 19.08 -16.25
C ASP A 737 44.44 18.91 -16.87
N SER A 738 45.46 18.98 -16.01
CA SER A 738 46.87 19.03 -16.43
C SER A 738 47.46 17.64 -16.71
N ASP A 739 46.91 16.61 -16.08
CA ASP A 739 47.30 15.20 -16.20
C ASP A 739 46.46 14.43 -17.23
N GLY A 740 45.35 15.01 -17.70
CA GLY A 740 44.51 14.47 -18.76
C GLY A 740 43.75 13.22 -18.33
N ASP A 741 43.38 13.12 -17.05
CA ASP A 741 42.65 12.00 -16.48
C ASP A 741 41.13 12.20 -16.51
N GLY A 742 40.66 13.35 -17.01
CA GLY A 742 39.25 13.72 -17.11
C GLY A 742 38.69 14.39 -15.86
N ILE A 743 39.52 14.61 -14.83
CA ILE A 743 39.16 15.25 -13.56
C ILE A 743 39.86 16.61 -13.46
N GLY A 744 39.09 17.65 -13.14
CA GLY A 744 39.60 18.98 -12.93
C GLY A 744 40.51 19.08 -11.70
N ASN A 745 41.63 19.79 -11.83
CA ASN A 745 42.59 19.98 -10.74
C ASN A 745 42.10 20.99 -9.68
N ASP A 746 41.20 21.91 -10.04
CA ASP A 746 40.65 22.92 -9.14
C ASP A 746 39.29 22.48 -8.57
N PRO A 747 39.06 22.52 -7.26
CA PRO A 747 37.75 22.20 -6.67
C PRO A 747 36.64 23.14 -7.13
N TYR A 748 35.42 22.62 -7.30
CA TYR A 748 34.22 23.43 -7.60
C TYR A 748 33.46 23.78 -6.30
N PRO A 749 33.38 25.06 -5.90
CA PRO A 749 32.70 25.47 -4.68
C PRO A 749 31.17 25.40 -4.84
N ILE A 750 30.48 24.79 -3.88
CA ILE A 750 29.02 24.76 -3.85
C ILE A 750 28.52 26.00 -3.10
N MET A 751 27.65 26.78 -3.75
CA MET A 751 27.10 27.98 -3.12
C MET A 751 26.26 27.62 -1.89
N GLY A 752 26.41 28.37 -0.81
CA GLY A 752 25.63 28.21 0.42
C GLY A 752 26.46 28.41 1.68
N GLY A 753 25.80 28.35 2.84
CA GLY A 753 26.44 28.58 4.14
C GLY A 753 27.24 27.38 4.68
N GLY A 754 27.13 26.20 4.05
CA GLY A 754 27.70 24.94 4.56
C GLY A 754 29.18 24.70 4.23
N GLY A 755 29.75 25.44 3.27
CA GLY A 755 31.15 25.27 2.84
C GLY A 755 31.42 23.99 2.03
N SER A 756 30.37 23.33 1.53
CA SER A 756 30.47 22.15 0.66
C SER A 756 31.23 22.46 -0.63
N VAL A 757 32.02 21.49 -1.10
CA VAL A 757 32.84 21.59 -2.29
C VAL A 757 32.87 20.24 -3.01
N ASP A 758 32.87 20.28 -4.33
CA ASP A 758 33.22 19.13 -5.16
C ASP A 758 34.73 19.19 -5.44
N ASN A 759 35.49 18.25 -4.87
CA ASN A 759 36.95 18.23 -4.99
C ASN A 759 37.45 17.59 -6.28
N PHE A 760 36.59 16.89 -7.02
CA PHE A 760 36.97 16.12 -8.20
C PHE A 760 36.02 16.39 -9.37
N PRO A 761 35.79 17.66 -9.76
CA PRO A 761 34.84 17.99 -10.82
C PRO A 761 35.24 17.32 -12.14
N LEU A 762 34.27 16.81 -12.89
CA LEU A 762 34.49 16.14 -14.17
C LEU A 762 34.63 17.17 -15.30
N MET A 763 35.57 16.93 -16.22
CA MET A 763 35.78 17.78 -17.40
C MET A 763 34.73 17.59 -18.50
N HIS A 764 34.07 16.43 -18.52
CA HIS A 764 33.04 16.05 -19.48
C HIS A 764 31.80 15.50 -18.78
N PRO A 765 30.61 15.58 -19.40
CA PRO A 765 29.40 14.98 -18.87
C PRO A 765 29.61 13.50 -18.55
N TRP A 766 29.14 13.06 -17.38
CA TRP A 766 29.14 11.67 -16.99
C TRP A 766 28.24 10.85 -17.91
N THR A 767 28.75 9.72 -18.37
CA THR A 767 27.99 8.71 -19.12
C THR A 767 28.08 7.37 -18.38
N ASP A 768 26.97 6.62 -18.34
CA ASP A 768 26.95 5.28 -17.72
C ASP A 768 27.65 4.21 -18.59
N THR A 769 28.18 4.61 -19.76
CA THR A 769 29.07 3.80 -20.60
C THR A 769 30.50 3.93 -20.08
N PRO A 770 31.19 2.82 -19.77
CA PRO A 770 32.60 2.87 -19.40
C PRO A 770 33.40 3.60 -20.48
N PRO A 771 34.40 4.43 -20.12
CA PRO A 771 35.22 5.14 -21.09
C PRO A 771 35.74 4.15 -22.13
N GLN A 772 35.42 4.41 -23.40
CA GLN A 772 35.82 3.54 -24.48
C GLN A 772 37.33 3.64 -24.66
N ASN A 773 38.06 2.54 -24.47
CA ASN A 773 39.49 2.50 -24.77
C ASN A 773 39.73 3.01 -26.21
N GLY A 774 40.44 4.13 -26.33
CA GLY A 774 40.78 4.80 -27.58
C GLY A 774 40.04 6.12 -27.82
N ASP A 775 39.04 6.44 -27.02
CA ASP A 775 38.44 7.78 -26.93
C ASP A 775 39.28 8.62 -25.97
N LEU A 776 40.00 9.62 -26.50
CA LEU A 776 40.96 10.43 -25.75
C LEU A 776 40.52 11.88 -25.59
N ASN A 777 39.37 12.24 -26.16
CA ASN A 777 38.75 13.55 -26.01
C ASN A 777 37.40 13.49 -25.27
N GLY A 778 36.94 12.30 -24.88
CA GLY A 778 35.74 12.07 -24.07
C GLY A 778 34.44 12.38 -24.83
N ASP A 779 34.43 12.21 -26.15
CA ASP A 779 33.27 12.48 -27.01
C ASP A 779 32.44 11.23 -27.39
N ASP A 780 32.77 10.09 -26.78
CA ASP A 780 32.22 8.76 -27.02
C ASP A 780 32.42 8.26 -28.46
N ARG A 781 33.41 8.79 -29.20
CA ARG A 781 33.73 8.38 -30.58
C ARG A 781 35.24 8.26 -30.78
N ILE A 782 35.68 7.11 -31.29
CA ILE A 782 37.08 6.95 -31.72
C ILE A 782 37.28 7.59 -33.11
N THR A 783 37.86 8.78 -33.14
CA THR A 783 38.08 9.59 -34.36
C THR A 783 39.57 9.82 -34.68
N PRO A 784 39.91 10.40 -35.85
CA PRO A 784 41.28 10.85 -36.12
C PRO A 784 41.80 11.92 -35.14
N THR A 785 40.91 12.60 -34.40
CA THR A 785 41.27 13.55 -33.34
C THR A 785 41.91 12.82 -32.16
N ASP A 786 41.35 11.68 -31.77
CA ASP A 786 41.90 10.81 -30.71
C ASP A 786 43.25 10.24 -31.11
N ALA A 787 43.41 9.88 -32.39
CA ALA A 787 44.69 9.45 -32.93
C ALA A 787 45.76 10.56 -32.87
N ALA A 788 45.37 11.83 -33.01
CA ALA A 788 46.28 12.97 -32.84
C ALA A 788 46.69 13.17 -31.38
N ILE A 789 45.74 13.02 -30.44
CA ILE A 789 46.01 13.08 -28.99
C ILE A 789 46.93 11.93 -28.56
N ALA A 790 46.69 10.70 -29.02
CA ALA A 790 47.58 9.56 -28.75
C ALA A 790 48.97 9.74 -29.33
N LEU A 791 49.10 10.34 -30.53
CA LEU A 791 50.41 10.64 -31.10
C LEU A 791 51.18 11.64 -30.24
N GLN A 792 50.47 12.62 -29.67
CA GLN A 792 51.04 13.60 -28.77
C GLN A 792 51.46 12.98 -27.44
N LEU A 793 50.63 12.12 -26.83
CA LEU A 793 50.97 11.32 -25.64
C LEU A 793 52.18 10.41 -25.87
N ALA A 794 52.24 9.74 -27.03
CA ALA A 794 53.37 8.89 -27.41
C ALA A 794 54.67 9.68 -27.59
N ALA A 795 54.59 10.93 -28.06
CA ALA A 795 55.73 11.81 -28.24
C ALA A 795 56.25 12.40 -26.93
N THR A 796 55.37 12.63 -25.94
CA THR A 796 55.74 13.18 -24.62
C THR A 796 56.07 12.11 -23.59
N GLY A 797 55.68 10.86 -23.82
CA GLY A 797 55.83 9.76 -22.87
C GLY A 797 54.83 9.81 -21.71
N ALA A 798 53.79 10.65 -21.81
CA ALA A 798 52.70 10.72 -20.85
C ALA A 798 51.88 9.42 -20.88
N GLN A 799 51.45 8.95 -19.71
CA GLN A 799 50.66 7.73 -19.59
C GLN A 799 49.18 8.09 -19.48
N ASN A 800 48.36 7.55 -20.39
CA ASN A 800 46.90 7.57 -20.30
C ASN A 800 46.40 6.13 -20.53
N PRO A 801 45.74 5.49 -19.53
CA PRO A 801 45.26 4.12 -19.64
C PRO A 801 44.26 3.88 -20.78
N ALA A 802 43.45 4.89 -21.15
CA ALA A 802 42.50 4.80 -22.25
C ALA A 802 43.20 4.80 -23.63
N ALA A 803 44.46 5.25 -23.70
CA ALA A 803 45.24 5.27 -24.94
C ALA A 803 45.88 3.91 -25.28
N ASP A 804 45.94 2.97 -24.33
CA ASP A 804 46.43 1.60 -24.50
C ASP A 804 45.27 0.64 -24.86
N VAL A 805 44.77 0.79 -26.09
CA VAL A 805 43.56 0.09 -26.54
C VAL A 805 43.68 -1.43 -26.61
N ASN A 806 44.89 -2.00 -26.57
CA ASN A 806 45.15 -3.44 -26.62
C ASN A 806 45.79 -3.99 -25.33
N GLY A 807 46.03 -3.16 -24.32
CA GLY A 807 46.55 -3.55 -23.00
C GLY A 807 47.99 -4.06 -23.03
N ASP A 808 48.82 -3.62 -23.99
CA ASP A 808 50.20 -4.08 -24.14
C ASP A 808 51.24 -3.15 -23.48
N GLY A 809 50.77 -2.08 -22.84
CA GLY A 809 51.58 -1.09 -22.14
C GLY A 809 52.27 -0.08 -23.07
N ARG A 810 51.89 0.02 -24.36
CA ARG A 810 52.47 0.96 -25.32
C ARG A 810 51.41 1.78 -26.05
N ILE A 811 51.54 3.11 -25.97
CA ILE A 811 50.68 4.04 -26.71
C ILE A 811 51.25 4.25 -28.12
N THR A 812 50.52 3.86 -29.17
CA THR A 812 50.89 4.18 -30.56
C THR A 812 49.69 4.69 -31.36
N ALA A 813 49.90 5.73 -32.17
CA ALA A 813 48.85 6.32 -33.01
C ALA A 813 48.25 5.31 -34.02
N LEU A 814 48.99 4.25 -34.38
CA LEU A 814 48.52 3.20 -35.29
C LEU A 814 47.44 2.31 -34.66
N MET A 815 47.40 2.19 -33.32
CA MET A 815 46.42 1.36 -32.62
C MET A 815 45.02 1.98 -32.65
N ILE A 816 44.93 3.31 -32.48
CA ILE A 816 43.66 4.05 -32.49
C ILE A 816 43.04 4.11 -33.88
N VAL A 817 43.86 4.32 -34.93
CA VAL A 817 43.38 4.32 -36.33
C VAL A 817 42.81 2.95 -36.75
N ARG A 818 43.31 1.84 -36.17
CA ARG A 818 42.76 0.50 -36.42
C ARG A 818 41.44 0.27 -35.70
N ALA A 819 41.29 0.77 -34.47
CA ALA A 819 40.02 0.71 -33.73
C ALA A 819 38.91 1.56 -34.41
N ALA A 820 39.25 2.73 -34.95
CA ALA A 820 38.32 3.57 -35.72
C ALA A 820 37.90 2.96 -37.08
N ALA A 821 38.70 2.05 -37.64
CA ALA A 821 38.39 1.38 -38.91
C ALA A 821 37.42 0.18 -38.73
N SER A 822 37.40 -0.45 -37.55
CA SER A 822 36.50 -1.57 -37.23
C SER A 822 35.07 -1.17 -36.84
N SER A 823 34.81 0.11 -36.52
CA SER A 823 33.47 0.62 -36.16
C SER A 823 32.65 1.10 -37.36
N ARG A 824 33.10 0.85 -38.60
CA ARG A 824 32.42 1.27 -39.84
C ARG A 824 31.54 0.21 -40.50
N ASP A 825 31.28 -0.91 -39.83
CA ASP A 825 30.54 -2.05 -40.40
C ASP A 825 29.10 -2.13 -39.87
N ASP A 826 28.36 -1.03 -39.92
CA ASP A 826 26.91 -1.01 -39.67
C ASP A 826 26.16 -0.75 -40.98
N GLY A 827 25.66 -1.84 -41.58
CA GLY A 827 24.37 -1.89 -42.27
C GLY A 827 24.14 -0.95 -43.46
N VAL A 828 24.67 -1.33 -44.62
CA VAL A 828 23.94 -1.15 -45.89
C VAL A 828 23.63 -2.53 -46.46
N GLU A 829 22.43 -3.02 -46.17
CA GLU A 829 21.57 -3.79 -47.09
C GLU A 829 20.09 -3.58 -46.71
#